data_AF-A0A937N7V7-F1
#
_entry.id   AF-A0A937N7V7-F1
#
_cell.length_a   1.000
_cell.length_b   1.000
_cell.length_c   1.000
_cell.angle_alpha   90.00
_cell.angle_beta   90.00
_cell.angle_gamma   90.00
#
_symmetry.space_group_name_H-M   'P 1'
#
loop_
_entity.id
_entity.type
_entity.pdbx_description
1 polymer ?
#
loop_
_entity_poly.entity_id
_entity_poly.type
_entity_poly.pdbx_seq_one_letter_code
_entity_poly.pdbx_strand_id
1 'polypeptide(L)'
;MRITLQITSGPESSRKLWLVEGQAIVVGRTEAAELVVPDDPRMSGAHFSVAWVDGEFRIRDLESTNGTCLNGVKVSDAPLEDGDEITAGHTRFAVQMESADAARPDDLAASSSVDPTTDAVRDGTGPNGLSMPADGEEEEAADSGCPADTDDSSTPVRPETFKTHPEARIATAITGSVVVEIMEGSGGGRKAWLRPGQVLTVGSSEKADFAMPHDSRMSRAHFELRHGLAACHIRDLDSTNGVFVNGVRVGEATLGSGDEIAAGHSKFVVRFETSVVESAEEGGPFGKRGSRESMVFAEPIGQETIEDVGVDLTEPQARPGKTVDLSDAAIQYLEIANETPFSVAVMPRENLKGEPRLTVIVKGTFSIASGEAAPVAEQQLPIFEADQHYDDDPQATVRFETDMVPFKPRTDIVVVGQAYAPGGLPATQVDARVRIGRLDRTIRVFGDRKWLFPTSLAGVPKMSSPQPFDSMELRYERAFGGIDSAAAAYCAENLAGVGFIGAKTKASVHEKPLPNLEDPGELIGSWDSRPKPVGFGFYGRGWQPRLQFAGTYDDEYRKKHTSDLPSDFAYDIYNGAHPDFQIAGYLRGNEEVELENLTPDGHIGFRLPAIHPRMTIGRCSVSSSEFDALVDNEEEAGATAVSTWEEELRSVLDTLVFIPDEKAFYMVFRGSCVLKSLDDFDVTRIHVTM
;
A
#
# COMPACT_ATOMS: atom_id res chain seq x y z
N MET A 1 -23.32 2.26 -8.60
CA MET A 1 -23.47 3.02 -7.35
C MET A 1 -22.13 2.98 -6.63
N ARG A 2 -21.59 4.16 -6.33
CA ARG A 2 -20.34 4.31 -5.56
C ARG A 2 -20.71 4.72 -4.15
N ILE A 3 -19.91 4.31 -3.18
CA ILE A 3 -19.93 4.69 -1.78
C ILE A 3 -18.50 5.09 -1.41
N THR A 4 -18.31 6.26 -0.81
CA THR A 4 -17.03 6.72 -0.28
C THR A 4 -17.11 6.68 1.24
N LEU A 5 -16.16 5.98 1.85
CA LEU A 5 -15.92 6.00 3.28
C LEU A 5 -14.79 7.00 3.55
N GLN A 6 -15.14 8.17 4.07
CA GLN A 6 -14.19 9.20 4.48
C GLN A 6 -14.03 9.18 6.00
N ILE A 7 -12.81 9.08 6.50
CA ILE A 7 -12.55 9.28 7.93
C ILE A 7 -12.80 10.75 8.28
N THR A 8 -13.84 11.02 9.08
CA THR A 8 -14.28 12.37 9.46
C THR A 8 -13.88 12.76 10.88
N SER A 9 -13.62 11.79 11.75
CA SER A 9 -12.91 12.03 13.01
C SER A 9 -12.09 10.83 13.42
N GLY A 10 -10.83 11.09 13.74
CA GLY A 10 -9.80 10.12 14.07
C GLY A 10 -8.43 10.71 13.70
N PRO A 11 -7.32 10.08 14.12
CA PRO A 11 -5.96 10.51 13.77
C PRO A 11 -5.70 10.53 12.24
N GLU A 12 -6.45 9.72 11.49
CA GLU A 12 -6.35 9.54 10.03
C GLU A 12 -7.34 10.43 9.23
N SER A 13 -7.68 11.63 9.73
CA SER A 13 -8.76 12.50 9.21
C SER A 13 -8.44 13.20 7.88
N SER A 14 -8.14 12.42 6.84
CA SER A 14 -8.04 12.82 5.44
C SER A 14 -8.21 11.63 4.49
N ARG A 15 -7.98 10.39 4.96
CA ARG A 15 -8.10 9.18 4.16
C ARG A 15 -9.56 8.94 3.73
N LYS A 16 -9.71 8.69 2.43
CA LYS A 16 -10.95 8.25 1.80
C LYS A 16 -10.68 6.96 1.06
N LEU A 17 -11.60 6.01 1.16
CA LEU A 17 -11.63 4.81 0.31
C LEU A 17 -13.02 4.70 -0.31
N TRP A 18 -13.12 4.18 -1.53
CA TRP A 18 -14.39 4.01 -2.22
C TRP A 18 -14.67 2.55 -2.61
N LEU A 19 -15.97 2.21 -2.58
CA LEU A 19 -16.61 1.07 -3.22
C LEU A 19 -17.69 1.63 -4.17
N VAL A 20 -18.52 0.93 -4.96
CA VAL A 20 -18.21 -0.13 -5.93
C VAL A 20 -19.23 -1.27 -5.81
N GLU A 21 -20.24 -1.35 -6.70
CA GLU A 21 -21.14 -2.50 -6.75
C GLU A 21 -20.36 -3.80 -6.95
N GLY A 22 -20.66 -4.83 -6.15
CA GLY A 22 -19.98 -6.12 -6.14
C GLY A 22 -18.74 -6.22 -5.24
N GLN A 23 -18.37 -5.15 -4.54
CA GLN A 23 -17.10 -5.06 -3.81
C GLN A 23 -17.22 -5.30 -2.29
N ALA A 24 -16.10 -5.58 -1.62
CA ALA A 24 -16.02 -5.73 -0.17
C ALA A 24 -14.63 -5.41 0.40
N ILE A 25 -14.55 -4.54 1.41
CA ILE A 25 -13.33 -4.25 2.18
C ILE A 25 -13.44 -4.72 3.62
N VAL A 26 -12.30 -4.92 4.29
CA VAL A 26 -12.17 -4.94 5.74
C VAL A 26 -11.51 -3.65 6.23
N VAL A 27 -12.10 -3.06 7.26
CA VAL A 27 -11.54 -1.91 7.99
C VAL A 27 -11.12 -2.39 9.39
N GLY A 28 -9.94 -1.99 9.85
CA GLY A 28 -9.41 -2.47 11.12
C GLY A 28 -8.08 -1.85 11.51
N ARG A 29 -7.60 -2.17 12.72
CA ARG A 29 -6.42 -1.53 13.33
C ARG A 29 -5.07 -2.04 12.83
N THR A 30 -5.02 -3.11 12.03
CA THR A 30 -3.77 -3.88 11.82
C THR A 30 -3.55 -4.21 10.35
N GLU A 31 -2.33 -4.63 9.98
CA GLU A 31 -1.95 -5.05 8.61
C GLU A 31 -2.79 -6.26 8.08
N ALA A 32 -3.72 -6.80 8.87
CA ALA A 32 -4.74 -7.77 8.48
C ALA A 32 -6.01 -7.17 7.81
N ALA A 33 -6.13 -5.84 7.74
CA ALA A 33 -7.23 -5.13 7.08
C ALA A 33 -6.74 -4.34 5.85
N GLU A 34 -7.57 -4.16 4.82
CA GLU A 34 -7.20 -3.34 3.65
C GLU A 34 -7.20 -1.84 4.00
N LEU A 35 -8.16 -1.36 4.79
CA LEU A 35 -8.13 -0.02 5.39
C LEU A 35 -7.62 -0.10 6.83
N VAL A 36 -6.30 -0.04 6.98
CA VAL A 36 -5.62 0.01 8.28
C VAL A 36 -5.81 1.39 8.93
N VAL A 37 -6.41 1.45 10.12
CA VAL A 37 -6.55 2.64 10.98
C VAL A 37 -5.88 2.35 12.33
N PRO A 38 -4.54 2.43 12.41
CA PRO A 38 -3.82 1.70 13.43
C PRO A 38 -3.73 2.44 14.78
N ASP A 39 -3.88 3.76 14.76
CA ASP A 39 -3.90 4.62 15.95
C ASP A 39 -5.24 4.60 16.72
N ASP A 40 -6.22 3.75 16.34
CA ASP A 40 -7.47 3.57 17.10
C ASP A 40 -7.40 2.33 18.01
N PRO A 41 -7.02 2.45 19.29
CA PRO A 41 -6.84 1.29 20.18
C PRO A 41 -8.14 0.53 20.48
N ARG A 42 -9.32 1.14 20.24
CA ARG A 42 -10.63 0.48 20.39
C ARG A 42 -11.10 -0.20 19.12
N MET A 43 -10.37 -0.05 18.02
CA MET A 43 -10.61 -0.80 16.80
C MET A 43 -9.96 -2.20 16.90
N SER A 44 -10.73 -3.26 16.61
CA SER A 44 -10.19 -4.62 16.41
C SER A 44 -9.30 -4.69 15.16
N GLY A 45 -8.40 -5.67 15.09
CA GLY A 45 -7.40 -5.78 14.02
C GLY A 45 -8.00 -5.89 12.62
N ALA A 46 -9.05 -6.71 12.50
CA ALA A 46 -10.15 -6.57 11.56
C ALA A 46 -11.40 -6.22 12.39
N HIS A 47 -12.15 -5.18 12.04
CA HIS A 47 -13.26 -4.67 12.87
C HIS A 47 -14.61 -4.83 12.20
N PHE A 48 -14.73 -4.31 10.98
CA PHE A 48 -15.95 -4.39 10.19
C PHE A 48 -15.61 -4.53 8.71
N SER A 49 -16.51 -5.16 7.98
CA SER A 49 -16.49 -5.14 6.52
C SER A 49 -17.61 -4.27 5.99
N VAL A 50 -17.35 -3.53 4.92
CA VAL A 50 -18.41 -2.94 4.08
C VAL A 50 -18.40 -3.67 2.75
N ALA A 51 -19.55 -4.24 2.37
CA ALA A 51 -19.68 -5.10 1.20
C ALA A 51 -20.99 -4.83 0.45
N TRP A 52 -20.98 -4.93 -0.88
CA TRP A 52 -22.19 -4.90 -1.69
C TRP A 52 -22.88 -6.27 -1.68
N VAL A 53 -24.11 -6.34 -1.19
CA VAL A 53 -24.88 -7.58 -1.04
C VAL A 53 -26.32 -7.32 -1.44
N ASP A 54 -26.90 -8.21 -2.25
CA ASP A 54 -28.31 -8.20 -2.69
C ASP A 54 -28.84 -6.88 -3.30
N GLY A 55 -27.96 -6.01 -3.79
CA GLY A 55 -28.31 -4.76 -4.47
C GLY A 55 -28.13 -3.48 -3.64
N GLU A 56 -27.49 -3.57 -2.48
CA GLU A 56 -27.19 -2.45 -1.58
C GLU A 56 -25.81 -2.62 -0.91
N PHE A 57 -25.23 -1.53 -0.41
CA PHE A 57 -24.06 -1.63 0.47
C PHE A 57 -24.51 -2.02 1.87
N ARG A 58 -23.85 -3.00 2.47
CA ARG A 58 -24.10 -3.45 3.84
C ARG A 58 -22.81 -3.40 4.65
N ILE A 59 -22.92 -2.91 5.88
CA ILE A 59 -21.88 -3.01 6.89
C ILE A 59 -22.11 -4.25 7.75
N ARG A 60 -21.03 -4.98 8.07
CA ARG A 60 -21.04 -6.14 8.96
C ARG A 60 -19.91 -6.04 9.98
N ASP A 61 -20.26 -6.22 11.25
CA ASP A 61 -19.29 -6.33 12.34
C ASP A 61 -18.59 -7.69 12.30
N LEU A 62 -17.25 -7.70 12.35
CA LEU A 62 -16.44 -8.92 12.30
C LEU A 62 -16.11 -9.42 13.71
N GLU A 63 -17.15 -9.60 14.53
CA GLU A 63 -17.07 -9.96 15.96
C GLU A 63 -16.16 -9.00 16.77
N SER A 64 -16.29 -7.70 16.51
CA SER A 64 -15.39 -6.70 17.07
C SER A 64 -15.63 -6.49 18.57
N THR A 65 -14.56 -6.18 19.31
CA THR A 65 -14.59 -6.13 20.77
C THR A 65 -15.51 -5.03 21.31
N ASN A 66 -15.57 -3.88 20.63
CA ASN A 66 -16.45 -2.76 21.01
C ASN A 66 -17.77 -2.77 20.22
N GLY A 67 -17.81 -3.43 19.06
CA GLY A 67 -18.93 -3.39 18.12
C GLY A 67 -18.88 -2.19 17.19
N THR A 68 -19.39 -2.42 16.00
CA THR A 68 -19.64 -1.41 14.97
C THR A 68 -20.98 -0.72 15.21
N CYS A 69 -21.02 0.60 15.10
CA CYS A 69 -22.24 1.39 15.14
C CYS A 69 -22.49 2.07 13.80
N LEU A 70 -23.76 2.12 13.39
CA LEU A 70 -24.24 2.89 12.25
C LEU A 70 -25.23 3.94 12.78
N ASN A 71 -24.98 5.22 12.48
CA ASN A 71 -25.76 6.36 12.99
C ASN A 71 -25.95 6.33 14.53
N GLY A 72 -24.92 5.87 15.25
CA GLY A 72 -24.93 5.71 16.71
C GLY A 72 -25.63 4.45 17.24
N VAL A 73 -26.25 3.62 16.39
CA VAL A 73 -26.89 2.35 16.76
C VAL A 73 -25.92 1.19 16.51
N LYS A 74 -25.68 0.34 17.50
CA LYS A 74 -24.80 -0.84 17.36
C LYS A 74 -25.45 -1.87 16.42
N VAL A 75 -24.74 -2.24 15.37
CA VAL A 75 -25.18 -3.18 14.33
C VAL A 75 -24.25 -4.40 14.27
N SER A 76 -24.80 -5.54 13.85
CA SER A 76 -24.01 -6.72 13.46
C SER A 76 -24.01 -6.90 11.95
N ASP A 77 -25.13 -6.61 11.29
CA ASP A 77 -25.28 -6.52 9.84
C ASP A 77 -26.39 -5.49 9.54
N ALA A 78 -26.13 -4.50 8.68
CA ALA A 78 -27.09 -3.45 8.33
C ALA A 78 -26.81 -2.88 6.92
N PRO A 79 -27.82 -2.40 6.17
CA PRO A 79 -27.59 -1.60 4.97
C PRO A 79 -27.00 -0.23 5.32
N LEU A 80 -26.34 0.39 4.34
CA LEU A 80 -25.81 1.75 4.40
C LEU A 80 -26.59 2.65 3.43
N GLU A 81 -26.79 3.91 3.82
CA GLU A 81 -27.40 4.97 3.00
C GLU A 81 -26.44 6.16 2.81
N ASP A 82 -26.79 7.09 1.90
CA ASP A 82 -26.01 8.32 1.69
C ASP A 82 -26.06 9.23 2.93
N GLY A 83 -24.91 9.73 3.37
CA GLY A 83 -24.79 10.58 4.55
C GLY A 83 -24.70 9.83 5.89
N ASP A 84 -24.71 8.49 5.89
CA ASP A 84 -24.55 7.68 7.10
C ASP A 84 -23.21 7.94 7.83
N GLU A 85 -23.23 7.81 9.16
CA GLU A 85 -22.03 7.84 10.00
C GLU A 85 -21.78 6.46 10.62
N ILE A 86 -20.71 5.80 10.16
CA ILE A 86 -20.19 4.58 10.79
C ILE A 86 -19.25 5.00 11.93
N THR A 87 -19.42 4.41 13.11
CA THR A 87 -18.46 4.53 14.23
C THR A 87 -17.95 3.15 14.59
N ALA A 88 -16.62 2.97 14.54
CA ALA A 88 -15.94 1.74 14.92
C ALA A 88 -14.72 2.10 15.77
N GLY A 89 -14.69 1.62 17.02
CA GLY A 89 -13.70 2.09 18.00
C GLY A 89 -13.93 3.55 18.39
N HIS A 90 -12.96 4.41 18.12
CA HIS A 90 -13.03 5.87 18.22
C HIS A 90 -13.16 6.56 16.85
N THR A 91 -12.94 5.84 15.76
CA THR A 91 -12.95 6.38 14.40
C THR A 91 -14.37 6.51 13.88
N ARG A 92 -14.64 7.65 13.22
CA ARG A 92 -15.88 7.90 12.47
C ARG A 92 -15.59 7.95 10.98
N PHE A 93 -16.45 7.29 10.22
CA PHE A 93 -16.45 7.29 8.77
C PHE A 93 -17.77 7.88 8.30
N ALA A 94 -17.73 8.98 7.54
CA ALA A 94 -18.89 9.43 6.79
C ALA A 94 -19.00 8.64 5.50
N VAL A 95 -20.23 8.23 5.20
CA VAL A 95 -20.66 7.57 3.98
C VAL A 95 -21.14 8.64 3.00
N GLN A 96 -20.65 8.60 1.76
CA GLN A 96 -21.14 9.43 0.66
C GLN A 96 -21.41 8.56 -0.56
N MET A 97 -22.62 8.57 -1.11
CA MET A 97 -23.00 7.72 -2.24
C MET A 97 -23.22 8.52 -3.53
N GLU A 98 -22.61 8.06 -4.63
CA GLU A 98 -22.72 8.66 -5.96
C GLU A 98 -23.35 7.66 -6.94
N SER A 99 -24.36 8.09 -7.70
CA SER A 99 -24.86 7.34 -8.85
C SER A 99 -23.96 7.58 -10.07
N ALA A 100 -23.79 6.56 -10.91
CA ALA A 100 -22.74 6.54 -11.95
C ALA A 100 -23.01 7.44 -13.18
N ASP A 101 -24.06 8.26 -13.16
CA ASP A 101 -24.52 9.08 -14.30
C ASP A 101 -24.02 10.54 -14.29
N ALA A 102 -23.05 10.88 -13.41
CA ALA A 102 -22.67 12.27 -13.15
C ALA A 102 -21.17 12.60 -13.29
N ALA A 103 -20.42 11.99 -14.22
CA ALA A 103 -19.11 12.52 -14.64
C ALA A 103 -18.62 12.02 -16.01
N ARG A 104 -18.55 12.91 -17.02
CA ARG A 104 -17.44 12.97 -17.99
C ARG A 104 -17.14 14.44 -18.39
N PRO A 105 -15.89 14.76 -18.77
CA PRO A 105 -15.35 16.11 -18.65
C PRO A 105 -15.31 16.89 -19.98
N ASP A 106 -15.12 18.21 -19.90
CA ASP A 106 -14.55 19.01 -21.00
C ASP A 106 -13.70 20.18 -20.46
N ASP A 107 -12.41 20.09 -20.78
CA ASP A 107 -11.37 21.10 -21.06
C ASP A 107 -11.06 22.36 -20.22
N LEU A 108 -9.74 22.50 -20.06
CA LEU A 108 -8.97 23.73 -19.88
C LEU A 108 -9.23 24.75 -21.00
N ALA A 109 -9.85 25.89 -20.68
CA ALA A 109 -9.68 27.12 -21.45
C ALA A 109 -9.75 28.37 -20.56
N ALA A 110 -8.84 29.32 -20.78
CA ALA A 110 -8.61 30.45 -19.88
C ALA A 110 -9.55 31.65 -20.14
N SER A 111 -9.81 32.40 -19.06
CA SER A 111 -10.13 33.83 -19.02
C SER A 111 -11.09 34.44 -20.06
N SER A 112 -12.23 34.95 -19.61
CA SER A 112 -12.47 36.42 -19.49
C SER A 112 -13.96 36.75 -19.30
N SER A 113 -14.20 37.90 -18.66
CA SER A 113 -15.52 38.49 -18.42
C SER A 113 -16.25 38.94 -19.69
N VAL A 114 -17.59 38.87 -19.72
CA VAL A 114 -18.53 40.03 -19.75
C VAL A 114 -19.99 39.56 -19.76
N ASP A 115 -20.88 40.41 -19.25
CA ASP A 115 -22.33 40.25 -19.05
C ASP A 115 -23.19 39.97 -20.32
N PRO A 116 -24.45 39.51 -20.16
CA PRO A 116 -25.30 39.00 -21.25
C PRO A 116 -26.12 40.08 -21.97
N THR A 117 -26.62 39.76 -23.19
CA THR A 117 -27.81 40.45 -23.75
C THR A 117 -28.55 39.63 -24.82
N THR A 118 -29.79 39.26 -24.48
CA THR A 118 -31.05 39.40 -25.27
C THR A 118 -31.32 38.72 -26.64
N ASP A 119 -32.60 38.33 -26.74
CA ASP A 119 -33.49 38.22 -27.91
C ASP A 119 -33.42 36.97 -28.83
N ALA A 120 -34.24 35.93 -28.64
CA ALA A 120 -35.72 35.81 -28.75
C ALA A 120 -36.23 35.40 -30.15
N VAL A 121 -37.49 34.89 -30.16
CA VAL A 121 -38.38 34.64 -31.31
C VAL A 121 -38.11 33.33 -32.10
N ARG A 122 -39.09 32.52 -32.54
CA ARG A 122 -40.50 32.20 -32.17
C ARG A 122 -41.00 31.07 -33.11
N ASP A 123 -42.15 30.47 -32.78
CA ASP A 123 -42.95 29.51 -33.59
C ASP A 123 -42.28 28.14 -33.88
N GLY A 124 -43.04 27.03 -33.96
CA GLY A 124 -44.47 26.86 -33.72
C GLY A 124 -45.01 25.52 -34.26
N THR A 125 -46.28 25.22 -33.94
CA THR A 125 -47.14 24.10 -34.43
C THR A 125 -46.91 22.69 -33.86
N GLY A 126 -47.94 22.19 -33.13
CA GLY A 126 -48.34 20.76 -33.13
C GLY A 126 -49.44 20.53 -34.18
N PRO A 127 -50.46 19.64 -33.98
CA PRO A 127 -50.77 18.82 -32.80
C PRO A 127 -51.27 17.37 -33.14
N ASN A 128 -52.03 16.75 -32.20
CA ASN A 128 -52.80 15.48 -32.25
C ASN A 128 -52.03 14.18 -31.86
N GLY A 129 -52.57 13.26 -31.05
CA GLY A 129 -53.81 13.31 -30.24
C GLY A 129 -54.42 11.93 -29.93
N LEU A 130 -54.95 11.78 -28.69
CA LEU A 130 -56.07 10.90 -28.26
C LEU A 130 -55.86 9.38 -27.97
N SER A 131 -55.77 9.09 -26.66
CA SER A 131 -56.71 8.29 -25.82
C SER A 131 -56.81 6.74 -25.84
N MET A 132 -56.56 6.18 -24.64
CA MET A 132 -57.22 5.06 -23.91
C MET A 132 -58.75 4.95 -24.13
N PRO A 133 -59.47 3.81 -23.92
CA PRO A 133 -59.64 3.03 -22.65
C PRO A 133 -59.75 1.48 -22.83
N ALA A 134 -60.10 0.61 -21.86
CA ALA A 134 -59.97 0.48 -20.39
C ALA A 134 -60.43 -0.95 -19.95
N ASP A 135 -60.67 -1.16 -18.64
CA ASP A 135 -61.40 -2.26 -17.98
C ASP A 135 -60.68 -3.64 -17.93
N GLY A 136 -60.68 -4.43 -16.85
CA GLY A 136 -61.35 -4.45 -15.53
C GLY A 136 -61.13 -5.87 -14.94
N GLU A 137 -61.31 -6.28 -13.68
CA GLU A 137 -61.91 -5.78 -12.43
C GLU A 137 -61.29 -6.66 -11.28
N GLU A 138 -60.94 -6.11 -10.11
CA GLU A 138 -61.61 -6.31 -8.78
C GLU A 138 -61.25 -7.61 -8.00
N GLU A 139 -61.35 -7.70 -6.66
CA GLU A 139 -61.25 -6.75 -5.52
C GLU A 139 -61.16 -7.58 -4.20
N GLU A 140 -60.92 -6.89 -3.08
CA GLU A 140 -61.41 -7.13 -1.69
C GLU A 140 -60.33 -7.21 -0.59
N ALA A 141 -60.66 -6.59 0.54
CA ALA A 141 -59.78 -6.26 1.65
C ALA A 141 -60.46 -6.54 3.01
N ALA A 142 -59.69 -6.51 4.10
CA ALA A 142 -60.24 -6.37 5.45
C ALA A 142 -59.23 -5.67 6.40
N ASP A 143 -59.78 -4.98 7.39
CA ASP A 143 -59.16 -3.92 8.19
C ASP A 143 -58.84 -4.35 9.66
N SER A 144 -58.05 -3.50 10.34
CA SER A 144 -58.22 -3.03 11.73
C SER A 144 -57.10 -3.27 12.76
N GLY A 145 -56.68 -2.16 13.42
CA GLY A 145 -56.42 -2.16 14.87
C GLY A 145 -55.03 -1.76 15.38
N CYS A 146 -54.81 -0.47 15.68
CA CYS A 146 -53.82 -0.02 16.67
C CYS A 146 -54.48 0.14 18.06
N PRO A 147 -53.69 0.17 19.15
CA PRO A 147 -53.60 1.41 19.93
C PRO A 147 -52.18 1.75 20.45
N ALA A 148 -52.01 2.95 21.00
CA ALA A 148 -50.76 3.50 21.54
C ALA A 148 -50.89 3.86 23.04
N ASP A 149 -49.76 3.97 23.76
CA ASP A 149 -49.54 4.68 25.06
C ASP A 149 -48.15 4.30 25.62
N THR A 150 -47.41 5.05 26.47
CA THR A 150 -47.13 6.51 26.66
C THR A 150 -45.94 6.63 27.66
N ASP A 151 -45.22 7.78 27.68
CA ASP A 151 -44.41 8.33 28.81
C ASP A 151 -43.20 7.55 29.39
N ASP A 152 -42.19 8.14 30.07
CA ASP A 152 -41.74 9.54 30.31
C ASP A 152 -40.31 9.53 30.95
N SER A 153 -39.60 10.68 30.92
CA SER A 153 -38.55 11.21 31.84
C SER A 153 -37.36 10.34 32.34
N SER A 154 -36.23 10.88 32.82
CA SER A 154 -35.54 12.19 32.66
C SER A 154 -34.05 12.07 33.07
N THR A 155 -33.29 13.14 32.83
CA THR A 155 -31.93 13.49 33.30
C THR A 155 -31.60 13.09 34.76
N PRO A 156 -30.30 12.94 35.21
CA PRO A 156 -29.26 13.99 35.06
C PRO A 156 -27.75 13.57 35.10
N VAL A 157 -26.88 14.60 35.26
CA VAL A 157 -25.49 14.62 35.79
C VAL A 157 -24.31 14.67 34.79
N ARG A 158 -23.78 15.90 34.64
CA ARG A 158 -22.32 16.22 34.61
C ARG A 158 -21.93 16.75 36.02
N PRO A 159 -20.64 16.92 36.39
CA PRO A 159 -19.37 16.56 35.72
C PRO A 159 -18.56 15.53 36.58
N GLU A 160 -17.36 15.11 36.20
CA GLU A 160 -16.07 15.75 36.50
C GLU A 160 -14.97 15.18 35.58
N THR A 161 -13.95 16.01 35.30
CA THR A 161 -12.84 15.70 34.38
C THR A 161 -11.77 14.81 35.01
N PHE A 162 -11.35 13.78 34.28
CA PHE A 162 -9.99 13.22 34.44
C PHE A 162 -9.18 13.50 33.19
N LYS A 163 -7.94 13.94 33.41
CA LYS A 163 -7.03 14.43 32.36
C LYS A 163 -6.36 13.27 31.64
N THR A 164 -6.18 13.42 30.34
CA THR A 164 -5.37 12.55 29.49
C THR A 164 -3.88 12.68 29.83
N HIS A 165 -3.17 11.55 29.70
CA HIS A 165 -1.74 11.51 29.40
C HIS A 165 -1.58 10.78 28.04
N PRO A 166 -0.45 10.95 27.33
CA PRO A 166 -0.46 10.92 25.86
C PRO A 166 -0.17 9.54 25.25
N GLU A 167 -0.83 9.32 24.12
CA GLU A 167 -0.29 8.86 22.82
C GLU A 167 0.66 7.65 22.73
N ALA A 168 0.34 6.77 21.77
CA ALA A 168 1.30 6.24 20.81
C ALA A 168 0.79 6.64 19.41
N ARG A 169 1.71 6.96 18.49
CA ARG A 169 1.43 7.44 17.12
C ARG A 169 2.29 6.65 16.14
N ILE A 170 1.76 6.33 14.97
CA ILE A 170 2.51 5.58 13.95
C ILE A 170 3.16 6.52 12.93
N ALA A 171 4.50 6.41 12.83
CA ALA A 171 5.31 7.14 11.87
C ALA A 171 5.41 6.40 10.53
N THR A 172 4.81 6.96 9.48
CA THR A 172 5.14 6.63 8.09
C THR A 172 6.50 7.24 7.76
N ALA A 173 7.45 6.43 7.29
CA ALA A 173 8.82 6.86 7.05
C ALA A 173 8.93 7.95 5.96
N ILE A 174 9.23 9.20 6.35
CA ILE A 174 9.29 10.33 5.40
C ILE A 174 10.72 10.71 5.04
N THR A 175 11.12 10.35 3.82
CA THR A 175 12.46 10.65 3.28
C THR A 175 12.47 11.81 2.27
N GLY A 176 11.34 12.52 2.13
CA GLY A 176 11.20 13.74 1.35
C GLY A 176 11.32 15.01 2.21
N SER A 177 11.87 16.09 1.66
CA SER A 177 12.06 17.35 2.40
C SER A 177 10.73 17.89 2.94
N VAL A 178 10.67 18.28 4.21
CA VAL A 178 9.50 18.99 4.74
C VAL A 178 9.45 20.39 4.12
N VAL A 179 8.30 20.82 3.66
CA VAL A 179 8.01 22.20 3.30
C VAL A 179 7.03 22.76 4.32
N VAL A 180 7.41 23.85 4.97
CA VAL A 180 6.60 24.56 5.95
C VAL A 180 6.16 25.87 5.31
N GLU A 181 4.89 25.97 4.96
CA GLU A 181 4.31 27.11 4.23
C GLU A 181 3.43 27.97 5.14
N ILE A 182 3.68 29.29 5.20
CA ILE A 182 2.80 30.21 5.96
C ILE A 182 1.50 30.43 5.19
N MET A 183 0.38 30.02 5.78
CA MET A 183 -0.95 30.23 5.20
C MET A 183 -1.58 31.55 5.65
N GLU A 184 -1.48 31.88 6.94
CA GLU A 184 -2.04 33.10 7.53
C GLU A 184 -1.02 33.77 8.46
N GLY A 185 -1.06 35.10 8.56
CA GLY A 185 -0.16 35.90 9.39
C GLY A 185 0.78 36.83 8.60
N SER A 186 1.74 37.44 9.30
CA SER A 186 2.69 38.41 8.73
C SER A 186 3.79 37.74 7.90
N GLY A 187 3.42 37.21 6.73
CA GLY A 187 4.35 36.55 5.81
C GLY A 187 3.74 35.53 4.85
N GLY A 188 2.42 35.50 4.67
CA GLY A 188 1.72 34.49 3.86
C GLY A 188 2.39 34.18 2.51
N GLY A 189 2.54 32.90 2.21
CA GLY A 189 3.24 32.39 1.02
C GLY A 189 4.76 32.21 1.17
N ARG A 190 5.38 32.62 2.29
CA ARG A 190 6.78 32.23 2.58
C ARG A 190 6.85 30.74 2.89
N LYS A 191 7.89 30.09 2.39
CA LYS A 191 8.20 28.66 2.62
C LYS A 191 9.57 28.52 3.29
N ALA A 192 9.68 27.50 4.15
CA ALA A 192 10.95 26.95 4.62
C ALA A 192 11.03 25.48 4.20
N TRP A 193 12.23 25.00 3.86
CA TRP A 193 12.50 23.61 3.51
C TRP A 193 13.37 22.97 4.58
N LEU A 194 13.02 21.75 4.99
CA LEU A 194 13.70 20.98 6.02
C LEU A 194 14.03 19.58 5.52
N ARG A 195 15.31 19.36 5.20
CA ARG A 195 15.83 18.03 4.83
C ARG A 195 15.93 17.14 6.07
N PRO A 196 15.91 15.80 5.92
CA PRO A 196 16.21 14.91 7.03
C PRO A 196 17.58 15.26 7.64
N GLY A 197 17.62 15.33 8.98
CA GLY A 197 18.75 15.78 9.80
C GLY A 197 18.62 17.21 10.32
N GLN A 198 17.81 18.06 9.68
CA GLN A 198 17.76 19.48 10.03
C GLN A 198 16.82 19.82 11.20
N VAL A 199 17.20 20.87 11.92
CA VAL A 199 16.34 21.61 12.84
C VAL A 199 15.99 22.99 12.24
N LEU A 200 14.77 23.46 12.44
CA LEU A 200 14.29 24.80 12.08
C LEU A 200 13.67 25.48 13.30
N THR A 201 14.32 26.52 13.81
CA THR A 201 13.78 27.38 14.85
C THR A 201 12.85 28.43 14.24
N VAL A 202 11.63 28.52 14.75
CA VAL A 202 10.63 29.53 14.34
C VAL A 202 10.36 30.47 15.50
N GLY A 203 10.36 31.79 15.25
CA GLY A 203 10.16 32.79 16.30
C GLY A 203 10.20 34.24 15.81
N SER A 204 9.91 35.21 16.68
CA SER A 204 9.93 36.64 16.34
C SER A 204 11.33 37.27 16.28
N SER A 205 12.37 36.57 16.71
CA SER A 205 13.73 37.08 16.63
C SER A 205 14.32 36.87 15.23
N GLU A 206 15.09 37.85 14.76
CA GLU A 206 15.96 37.71 13.57
C GLU A 206 17.05 36.64 13.72
N LYS A 207 17.22 36.07 14.93
CA LYS A 207 18.08 34.92 15.20
C LYS A 207 17.41 33.54 15.00
N ALA A 208 16.10 33.50 14.74
CA ALA A 208 15.41 32.26 14.42
C ALA A 208 15.54 31.98 12.92
N ASP A 209 15.80 30.72 12.56
CA ASP A 209 15.97 30.27 11.16
C ASP A 209 14.79 30.68 10.27
N PHE A 210 13.58 30.68 10.85
CA PHE A 210 12.38 31.23 10.22
C PHE A 210 11.76 32.37 11.03
N ALA A 211 12.35 33.57 10.90
CA ALA A 211 11.94 34.77 11.62
C ALA A 211 10.55 35.31 11.23
N MET A 212 9.79 35.73 12.25
CA MET A 212 8.46 36.36 12.21
C MET A 212 8.43 37.71 12.94
N PRO A 213 9.18 38.73 12.46
CA PRO A 213 9.44 39.98 13.20
C PRO A 213 8.20 40.87 13.42
N HIS A 214 7.07 40.57 12.78
CA HIS A 214 5.84 41.35 12.87
C HIS A 214 4.71 40.64 13.62
N ASP A 215 4.90 39.40 14.06
CA ASP A 215 3.94 38.68 14.88
C ASP A 215 4.16 39.00 16.36
N SER A 216 3.35 39.92 16.90
CA SER A 216 3.44 40.39 18.28
C SER A 216 3.08 39.35 19.34
N ARG A 217 2.54 38.18 18.94
CA ARG A 217 2.29 37.04 19.82
C ARG A 217 3.30 35.91 19.62
N MET A 218 4.25 36.05 18.71
CA MET A 218 5.32 35.09 18.51
C MET A 218 6.45 35.33 19.53
N SER A 219 6.81 34.32 20.33
CA SER A 219 7.99 34.36 21.20
C SER A 219 9.29 34.39 20.38
N ARG A 220 10.38 34.89 20.98
CA ARG A 220 11.65 35.18 20.27
C ARG A 220 12.24 33.95 19.56
N ALA A 221 12.31 32.84 20.27
CA ALA A 221 12.14 31.50 19.73
C ALA A 221 10.79 31.00 20.26
N HIS A 222 10.00 30.33 19.43
CA HIS A 222 8.64 29.89 19.78
C HIS A 222 8.54 28.37 19.71
N PHE A 223 9.03 27.78 18.62
CA PHE A 223 9.09 26.35 18.44
C PHE A 223 10.27 25.95 17.58
N GLU A 224 10.73 24.71 17.74
CA GLU A 224 11.63 24.05 16.80
C GLU A 224 10.87 22.98 16.02
N LEU A 225 11.27 22.77 14.77
CA LEU A 225 10.93 21.58 13.98
C LEU A 225 12.20 20.78 13.78
N ARG A 226 12.18 19.47 14.06
CA ARG A 226 13.30 18.54 13.84
C ARG A 226 12.85 17.48 12.85
N HIS A 227 13.51 17.38 11.71
CA HIS A 227 13.20 16.35 10.72
C HIS A 227 14.17 15.17 10.88
N GLY A 228 13.71 14.06 11.46
CA GLY A 228 14.44 12.79 11.48
C GLY A 228 14.36 12.06 10.13
N LEU A 229 14.83 10.81 10.07
CA LEU A 229 14.70 9.98 8.87
C LEU A 229 13.29 9.38 8.71
N ALA A 230 12.64 9.06 9.83
CA ALA A 230 11.32 8.44 9.82
C ALA A 230 10.18 9.46 9.95
N ALA A 231 10.38 10.59 10.61
CA ALA A 231 9.33 11.55 10.90
C ALA A 231 9.86 12.98 11.13
N CYS A 232 9.00 13.98 11.02
CA CYS A 232 9.26 15.33 11.53
C CYS A 232 8.58 15.51 12.88
N HIS A 233 9.26 16.15 13.83
CA HIS A 233 8.72 16.48 15.15
C HIS A 233 8.72 18.01 15.36
N ILE A 234 7.76 18.52 16.13
CA ILE A 234 7.67 19.89 16.62
C ILE A 234 7.80 19.92 18.13
N ARG A 235 8.46 20.96 18.66
CA ARG A 235 8.58 21.19 20.10
C ARG A 235 8.38 22.67 20.46
N ASP A 236 7.54 22.93 21.46
CA ASP A 236 7.32 24.26 22.06
C ASP A 236 8.55 24.67 22.89
N LEU A 237 9.19 25.79 22.54
CA LEU A 237 10.40 26.29 23.20
C LEU A 237 10.03 27.20 24.38
N ASP A 238 9.21 26.68 25.30
CA ASP A 238 8.60 27.39 26.43
C ASP A 238 7.93 28.72 26.01
N SER A 239 7.21 28.71 24.89
CA SER A 239 6.61 29.91 24.32
C SER A 239 5.52 30.51 25.21
N THR A 240 5.35 31.83 25.08
CA THR A 240 4.41 32.60 25.90
C THR A 240 2.95 32.34 25.55
N ASN A 241 2.68 31.92 24.31
CA ASN A 241 1.32 31.69 23.80
C ASN A 241 1.01 30.22 23.51
N GLY A 242 2.02 29.35 23.46
CA GLY A 242 1.87 27.94 23.16
C GLY A 242 1.84 27.64 21.67
N VAL A 243 2.32 26.44 21.34
CA VAL A 243 2.20 25.82 20.03
C VAL A 243 0.93 24.98 19.95
N PHE A 244 0.26 25.00 18.81
CA PHE A 244 -0.91 24.18 18.53
C PHE A 244 -0.70 23.42 17.21
N VAL A 245 -1.04 22.12 17.18
CA VAL A 245 -1.09 21.30 15.97
C VAL A 245 -2.53 20.83 15.78
N ASN A 246 -3.12 21.09 14.60
CA ASN A 246 -4.52 20.80 14.28
C ASN A 246 -5.51 21.29 15.36
N GLY A 247 -5.21 22.46 15.96
CA GLY A 247 -5.99 23.08 17.04
C GLY A 247 -5.75 22.54 18.46
N VAL A 248 -4.97 21.46 18.62
CA VAL A 248 -4.61 20.90 19.93
C VAL A 248 -3.30 21.53 20.41
N ARG A 249 -3.26 22.02 21.65
CA ARG A 249 -2.02 22.59 22.22
C ARG A 249 -1.02 21.46 22.52
N VAL A 250 0.19 21.57 22.00
CA VAL A 250 1.28 20.58 22.17
C VAL A 250 2.48 21.20 22.87
N GLY A 251 3.22 20.39 23.63
CA GLY A 251 4.58 20.70 24.08
C GLY A 251 5.63 20.06 23.17
N GLU A 252 5.32 18.86 22.68
CA GLU A 252 6.09 18.11 21.69
C GLU A 252 5.09 17.24 20.90
N ALA A 253 5.32 17.04 19.60
CA ALA A 253 4.47 16.23 18.74
C ALA A 253 5.17 15.85 17.43
N THR A 254 4.93 14.64 16.92
CA THR A 254 5.20 14.27 15.52
C THR A 254 4.24 14.98 14.54
N LEU A 255 4.69 15.24 13.32
CA LEU A 255 3.96 15.95 12.26
C LEU A 255 3.82 15.08 11.00
N GLY A 256 2.62 15.08 10.42
CA GLY A 256 2.29 14.46 9.14
C GLY A 256 2.10 15.48 8.00
N SER A 257 2.02 14.99 6.76
CA SER A 257 1.76 15.85 5.59
C SER A 257 0.33 16.39 5.64
N GLY A 258 0.18 17.70 5.61
CA GLY A 258 -1.10 18.41 5.74
C GLY A 258 -1.38 19.02 7.12
N ASP A 259 -0.56 18.73 8.14
CA ASP A 259 -0.78 19.27 9.50
C ASP A 259 -0.73 20.80 9.54
N GLU A 260 -1.70 21.41 10.23
CA GLU A 260 -1.72 22.84 10.52
C GLU A 260 -1.06 23.13 11.87
N ILE A 261 0.05 23.86 11.85
CA ILE A 261 0.68 24.42 13.06
C ILE A 261 0.17 25.85 13.23
N ALA A 262 -0.29 26.20 14.44
CA ALA A 262 -0.63 27.56 14.82
C ALA A 262 0.25 28.03 15.98
N ALA A 263 0.89 29.18 15.82
CA ALA A 263 1.74 29.81 16.83
C ALA A 263 1.67 31.33 16.70
N GLY A 264 1.47 32.04 17.82
CA GLY A 264 1.29 33.50 17.81
C GLY A 264 -0.01 33.92 17.09
N HIS A 265 0.14 34.70 16.01
CA HIS A 265 -0.91 35.05 15.05
C HIS A 265 -0.70 34.38 13.69
N SER A 266 0.26 33.47 13.56
CA SER A 266 0.66 32.85 12.31
C SER A 266 0.22 31.39 12.24
N LYS A 267 -0.17 30.95 11.04
CA LYS A 267 -0.48 29.56 10.71
C LYS A 267 0.46 29.03 9.64
N PHE A 268 0.88 27.79 9.82
CA PHE A 268 1.77 27.08 8.92
C PHE A 268 1.12 25.76 8.52
N VAL A 269 1.33 25.32 7.27
CA VAL A 269 0.97 23.97 6.83
C VAL A 269 2.24 23.20 6.52
N VAL A 270 2.32 21.99 7.08
CA VAL A 270 3.38 21.01 6.81
C VAL A 270 3.05 20.29 5.51
N ARG A 271 4.03 20.12 4.63
CA ARG A 271 3.99 19.25 3.44
C ARG A 271 5.29 18.47 3.39
N PHE A 272 5.33 17.34 2.71
CA PHE A 272 6.57 16.61 2.46
C PHE A 272 6.74 16.38 0.96
N GLU A 273 7.93 16.67 0.44
CA GLU A 273 8.28 16.65 -0.98
C GLU A 273 9.45 15.68 -1.23
N THR A 274 9.16 14.51 -1.81
CA THR A 274 10.19 13.52 -2.21
C THR A 274 11.10 14.13 -3.27
N SER A 275 12.37 14.36 -2.91
CA SER A 275 13.33 15.08 -3.75
C SER A 275 14.20 14.09 -4.56
N VAL A 276 13.93 13.96 -5.86
CA VAL A 276 14.84 13.27 -6.79
C VAL A 276 15.88 14.27 -7.27
N VAL A 277 17.18 13.97 -7.06
CA VAL A 277 18.28 14.84 -7.50
C VAL A 277 18.95 14.21 -8.72
N GLU A 278 18.66 14.73 -9.90
CA GLU A 278 19.42 14.43 -11.11
C GLU A 278 20.82 15.08 -11.03
N SER A 279 21.88 14.34 -11.36
CA SER A 279 23.22 14.90 -11.54
C SER A 279 23.86 14.40 -12.84
N ALA A 280 24.68 15.26 -13.45
CA ALA A 280 24.97 15.22 -14.89
C ALA A 280 26.10 14.26 -15.31
N GLU A 281 26.03 13.83 -16.58
CA GLU A 281 27.01 12.92 -17.21
C GLU A 281 28.44 13.46 -17.27
N GLU A 282 29.44 12.60 -17.02
CA GLU A 282 30.70 12.60 -17.77
C GLU A 282 31.28 11.16 -17.82
N GLY A 283 31.52 10.62 -19.01
CA GLY A 283 31.72 9.17 -19.22
C GLY A 283 33.14 8.70 -19.57
N GLY A 284 33.39 7.39 -19.46
CA GLY A 284 34.60 6.75 -20.00
C GLY A 284 34.62 5.20 -19.88
N PRO A 285 35.24 4.43 -20.82
CA PRO A 285 34.79 3.05 -21.08
C PRO A 285 35.88 1.95 -21.13
N PHE A 286 35.79 0.91 -20.28
CA PHE A 286 36.53 -0.37 -20.39
C PHE A 286 35.71 -1.49 -19.70
N GLY A 287 35.79 -2.79 -20.03
CA GLY A 287 36.52 -3.53 -21.06
C GLY A 287 36.24 -5.05 -20.90
N LYS A 288 36.06 -5.81 -21.99
CA LYS A 288 35.47 -7.18 -21.96
C LYS A 288 36.45 -8.33 -21.65
N ARG A 289 35.86 -9.47 -21.20
CA ARG A 289 36.39 -10.87 -21.15
C ARG A 289 37.35 -11.16 -19.98
N GLY A 290 37.29 -12.28 -19.26
CA GLY A 290 36.34 -13.42 -19.25
C GLY A 290 37.05 -14.77 -19.10
N SER A 291 36.41 -15.79 -18.52
CA SER A 291 36.53 -17.21 -18.95
C SER A 291 35.68 -18.16 -18.10
N ARG A 292 35.26 -19.27 -18.71
CA ARG A 292 34.51 -20.37 -18.08
C ARG A 292 35.40 -21.20 -17.15
N GLU A 293 34.83 -21.75 -16.08
CA GLU A 293 35.16 -23.11 -15.63
C GLU A 293 33.94 -23.81 -14.99
N SER A 294 34.04 -25.12 -14.78
CA SER A 294 32.93 -26.05 -15.00
C SER A 294 32.23 -26.64 -13.76
N MET A 295 30.96 -26.98 -13.97
CA MET A 295 30.08 -27.82 -13.12
C MET A 295 30.77 -28.93 -12.29
N VAL A 296 30.29 -29.07 -11.06
CA VAL A 296 30.19 -30.36 -10.36
C VAL A 296 28.76 -30.47 -9.79
N PHE A 297 28.10 -31.59 -10.04
CA PHE A 297 26.77 -31.90 -9.49
C PHE A 297 26.91 -32.57 -8.12
N ALA A 298 26.02 -32.23 -7.18
CA ALA A 298 25.79 -32.99 -5.95
C ALA A 298 24.29 -32.93 -5.56
N GLU A 299 23.86 -33.97 -4.84
CA GLU A 299 22.47 -34.43 -4.69
C GLU A 299 21.67 -33.73 -3.56
N PRO A 300 20.34 -33.98 -3.41
CA PRO A 300 19.48 -33.15 -2.57
C PRO A 300 19.68 -33.40 -1.08
N ILE A 301 19.67 -32.32 -0.30
CA ILE A 301 19.82 -32.34 1.15
C ILE A 301 18.55 -31.79 1.79
N GLY A 302 18.00 -32.58 2.72
CA GLY A 302 17.33 -32.16 3.97
C GLY A 302 16.27 -31.06 3.95
N GLN A 303 15.07 -31.38 4.45
CA GLN A 303 14.26 -30.39 5.15
C GLN A 303 15.00 -30.00 6.44
N GLU A 304 15.67 -28.84 6.44
CA GLU A 304 16.19 -28.22 7.66
C GLU A 304 15.33 -27.02 8.05
N THR A 305 15.09 -26.87 9.35
CA THR A 305 14.22 -25.85 9.94
C THR A 305 14.85 -24.47 9.85
N ILE A 306 14.02 -23.45 9.57
CA ILE A 306 14.43 -22.08 9.22
C ILE A 306 15.10 -21.31 10.39
N GLU A 307 15.22 -21.91 11.58
CA GLU A 307 15.96 -21.34 12.72
C GLU A 307 17.47 -21.21 12.50
N ASP A 308 18.04 -21.84 11.46
CA ASP A 308 19.49 -21.78 11.15
C ASP A 308 19.82 -21.14 9.78
N VAL A 309 18.90 -20.39 9.17
CA VAL A 309 19.32 -19.31 8.25
C VAL A 309 19.77 -18.12 9.09
N GLY A 310 20.83 -18.36 9.87
CA GLY A 310 21.70 -17.32 10.38
C GLY A 310 22.32 -16.58 9.19
N VAL A 311 21.62 -15.57 8.68
CA VAL A 311 22.29 -14.45 8.03
C VAL A 311 23.10 -13.78 9.12
N ASP A 312 24.32 -14.28 9.31
CA ASP A 312 25.28 -13.66 10.21
C ASP A 312 25.56 -12.27 9.68
N LEU A 313 24.92 -11.28 10.32
CA LEU A 313 25.14 -9.85 10.10
C LEU A 313 26.40 -9.41 10.85
N THR A 314 27.47 -10.22 10.85
CA THR A 314 28.81 -9.74 11.21
C THR A 314 29.08 -8.46 10.46
N GLU A 315 29.46 -7.43 11.22
CA GLU A 315 29.68 -6.08 10.73
C GLU A 315 30.54 -6.09 9.45
N PRO A 316 30.18 -5.30 8.42
CA PRO A 316 31.11 -4.97 7.36
C PRO A 316 32.40 -4.46 7.99
N GLN A 317 33.55 -5.04 7.61
CA GLN A 317 34.85 -4.62 8.11
C GLN A 317 35.05 -3.12 7.80
N ALA A 318 34.88 -2.27 8.81
CA ALA A 318 35.01 -0.83 8.69
C ALA A 318 36.40 -0.49 8.12
N ARG A 319 36.42 0.12 6.94
CA ARG A 319 37.67 0.62 6.36
C ARG A 319 38.11 1.84 7.19
N PRO A 320 39.42 1.99 7.49
CA PRO A 320 39.90 3.06 8.37
C PRO A 320 39.47 4.42 7.82
N GLY A 321 38.64 5.12 8.61
CA GLY A 321 37.98 6.34 8.19
C GLY A 321 38.93 7.51 7.96
N LYS A 322 38.47 8.48 7.17
CA LYS A 322 39.17 9.74 6.96
C LYS A 322 38.76 10.71 8.08
N THR A 323 39.72 11.34 8.75
CA THR A 323 39.44 12.50 9.60
C THR A 323 39.11 13.69 8.68
N VAL A 324 37.96 14.32 8.89
CA VAL A 324 37.48 15.45 8.08
C VAL A 324 37.65 16.73 8.89
N ASP A 325 38.05 17.82 8.22
CA ASP A 325 38.02 19.15 8.81
C ASP A 325 36.57 19.63 8.86
N LEU A 326 36.07 19.94 10.06
CA LEU A 326 34.67 20.34 10.27
C LEU A 326 34.32 21.66 9.56
N SER A 327 35.30 22.48 9.19
CA SER A 327 35.08 23.73 8.46
C SER A 327 34.77 23.55 6.96
N ASP A 328 35.12 22.40 6.37
CA ASP A 328 34.82 22.02 4.96
C ASP A 328 33.66 21.01 4.87
N ALA A 329 33.05 20.65 5.99
CA ALA A 329 32.17 19.49 6.10
C ALA A 329 30.71 19.77 5.68
N ALA A 330 30.41 19.57 4.41
CA ALA A 330 29.03 19.47 3.88
C ALA A 330 28.29 18.18 4.34
N ILE A 331 28.52 17.73 5.57
CA ILE A 331 28.08 16.44 6.15
C ILE A 331 26.61 16.49 6.65
N GLN A 332 25.90 17.60 6.41
CA GLN A 332 24.64 17.95 7.08
C GLN A 332 23.37 17.21 6.62
N TYR A 333 23.40 16.42 5.53
CA TYR A 333 22.18 15.84 4.93
C TYR A 333 22.40 14.41 4.48
N LEU A 334 21.35 13.58 4.58
CA LEU A 334 21.31 12.30 3.87
C LEU A 334 21.32 12.53 2.36
N GLU A 335 22.48 12.43 1.73
CA GLU A 335 22.60 12.52 0.27
C GLU A 335 22.34 11.15 -0.37
N ILE A 336 21.34 11.04 -1.24
CA ILE A 336 21.13 9.86 -2.09
C ILE A 336 21.78 10.12 -3.45
N ALA A 337 23.01 9.65 -3.62
CA ALA A 337 23.74 9.65 -4.87
C ALA A 337 23.37 8.41 -5.69
N ASN A 338 22.55 8.57 -6.72
CA ASN A 338 22.18 7.50 -7.64
C ASN A 338 22.89 7.68 -8.99
N GLU A 339 23.88 6.84 -9.28
CA GLU A 339 24.58 6.80 -10.57
C GLU A 339 23.97 5.75 -11.53
N THR A 340 22.79 5.23 -11.20
CA THR A 340 22.06 4.25 -12.00
C THR A 340 20.79 4.86 -12.58
N PRO A 341 20.26 4.36 -13.71
CA PRO A 341 18.94 4.74 -14.19
C PRO A 341 17.80 4.22 -13.29
N PHE A 342 18.07 3.41 -12.27
CA PHE A 342 17.05 2.74 -11.47
C PHE A 342 16.39 3.68 -10.46
N SER A 343 15.13 3.40 -10.12
CA SER A 343 14.44 4.15 -9.06
C SER A 343 14.97 3.73 -7.69
N VAL A 344 15.26 4.68 -6.81
CA VAL A 344 15.80 4.44 -5.47
C VAL A 344 14.85 5.02 -4.42
N ALA A 345 14.59 4.26 -3.36
CA ALA A 345 13.90 4.72 -2.17
C ALA A 345 14.59 4.19 -0.91
N VAL A 346 14.17 4.73 0.22
CA VAL A 346 14.65 4.36 1.55
C VAL A 346 13.49 4.23 2.51
N MET A 347 13.58 3.25 3.40
CA MET A 347 12.58 2.98 4.42
C MET A 347 13.25 2.78 5.80
N PRO A 348 13.46 3.87 6.56
CA PRO A 348 13.83 3.82 7.96
C PRO A 348 12.66 3.31 8.82
N ARG A 349 12.86 2.21 9.57
CA ARG A 349 11.88 1.61 10.48
C ARG A 349 12.59 0.75 11.51
N GLU A 350 11.97 0.51 12.66
CA GLU A 350 12.44 -0.52 13.59
C GLU A 350 12.20 -1.93 13.02
N ASN A 351 13.04 -2.89 13.40
CA ASN A 351 12.79 -4.31 13.14
C ASN A 351 11.94 -4.96 14.24
N LEU A 352 11.66 -6.26 14.12
CA LEU A 352 10.87 -7.03 15.12
C LEU A 352 11.52 -7.10 16.53
N LYS A 353 12.71 -6.53 16.74
CA LYS A 353 13.39 -6.41 18.04
C LYS A 353 13.39 -4.98 18.59
N GLY A 354 12.80 -4.01 17.88
CA GLY A 354 12.90 -2.59 18.20
C GLY A 354 14.25 -1.96 17.83
N GLU A 355 15.09 -2.63 17.02
CA GLU A 355 16.36 -2.05 16.56
C GLU A 355 16.09 -1.10 15.37
N PRO A 356 16.50 0.18 15.42
CA PRO A 356 16.42 1.09 14.27
C PRO A 356 17.18 0.55 13.07
N ARG A 357 16.55 0.50 11.89
CA ARG A 357 17.18 0.09 10.64
C ARG A 357 16.84 1.04 9.49
N LEU A 358 17.75 1.12 8.54
CA LEU A 358 17.54 1.73 7.24
C LEU A 358 17.48 0.63 6.19
N THR A 359 16.38 0.56 5.44
CA THR A 359 16.27 -0.28 4.25
C THR A 359 16.49 0.59 3.02
N VAL A 360 17.40 0.21 2.13
CA VAL A 360 17.60 0.83 0.81
C VAL A 360 16.95 -0.07 -0.24
N ILE A 361 16.09 0.52 -1.06
CA ILE A 361 15.31 -0.18 -2.09
C ILE A 361 15.74 0.39 -3.45
N VAL A 362 16.13 -0.49 -4.38
CA VAL A 362 16.49 -0.12 -5.76
C VAL A 362 15.67 -0.94 -6.73
N LYS A 363 14.95 -0.28 -7.65
CA LYS A 363 14.03 -0.88 -8.60
C LYS A 363 14.47 -0.59 -10.03
N GLY A 364 14.91 -1.63 -10.73
CA GLY A 364 15.29 -1.57 -12.14
C GLY A 364 14.22 -2.17 -13.03
N THR A 365 13.91 -1.47 -14.13
CA THR A 365 12.98 -1.90 -15.18
C THR A 365 13.77 -2.31 -16.43
N PHE A 366 13.37 -3.41 -17.05
CA PHE A 366 14.07 -4.08 -18.14
C PHE A 366 13.10 -4.49 -19.23
N SER A 367 13.55 -4.50 -20.49
CA SER A 367 12.70 -4.92 -21.60
C SER A 367 12.76 -6.44 -21.78
N ILE A 368 11.60 -7.07 -21.96
CA ILE A 368 11.48 -8.47 -22.39
C ILE A 368 11.85 -8.52 -23.88
N ALA A 369 13.02 -9.10 -24.16
CA ALA A 369 13.50 -9.36 -25.51
C ALA A 369 14.21 -10.72 -25.54
N SER A 370 13.98 -11.50 -26.61
CA SER A 370 14.63 -12.82 -26.75
C SER A 370 16.15 -12.65 -26.89
N GLY A 371 16.94 -13.36 -26.09
CA GLY A 371 18.40 -13.31 -26.19
C GLY A 371 19.15 -13.59 -24.89
N GLU A 372 20.47 -13.37 -24.92
CA GLU A 372 21.39 -13.77 -23.85
C GLU A 372 21.38 -12.87 -22.60
N ALA A 373 20.83 -11.66 -22.68
CA ALA A 373 20.62 -10.74 -21.56
C ALA A 373 19.56 -9.69 -21.91
N ALA A 374 18.57 -9.50 -21.03
CA ALA A 374 17.59 -8.43 -21.17
C ALA A 374 18.24 -7.04 -20.99
N PRO A 375 17.95 -6.05 -21.85
CA PRO A 375 18.45 -4.69 -21.67
C PRO A 375 17.65 -3.93 -20.61
N VAL A 376 18.28 -2.92 -19.99
CA VAL A 376 17.59 -1.90 -19.21
C VAL A 376 16.57 -1.19 -20.10
N ALA A 377 15.35 -0.99 -19.60
CA ALA A 377 14.29 -0.31 -20.36
C ALA A 377 14.55 1.21 -20.42
N GLU A 378 14.18 1.85 -21.53
CA GLU A 378 14.29 3.32 -21.68
C GLU A 378 13.45 4.08 -20.65
N GLN A 379 12.25 3.57 -20.35
CA GLN A 379 11.38 4.08 -19.31
C GLN A 379 11.47 3.20 -18.06
N GLN A 380 11.64 3.83 -16.90
CA GLN A 380 11.76 3.17 -15.61
C GLN A 380 10.47 3.36 -14.82
N LEU A 381 9.97 2.28 -14.21
CA LEU A 381 8.84 2.34 -13.29
C LEU A 381 9.30 2.97 -11.96
N PRO A 382 8.49 3.85 -11.35
CA PRO A 382 8.80 4.43 -10.05
C PRO A 382 8.74 3.35 -8.96
N ILE A 383 9.33 3.67 -7.80
CA ILE A 383 9.02 2.96 -6.55
C ILE A 383 7.51 3.09 -6.30
N PHE A 384 6.84 1.98 -6.01
CA PHE A 384 5.44 1.99 -5.64
C PHE A 384 5.32 2.20 -4.13
N GLU A 385 4.84 3.37 -3.71
CA GLU A 385 4.67 3.69 -2.28
C GLU A 385 3.46 2.97 -1.67
N ALA A 386 2.44 2.68 -2.49
CA ALA A 386 1.23 1.95 -2.12
C ALA A 386 0.92 0.80 -3.11
N ASP A 387 0.09 -0.16 -2.69
CA ASP A 387 -0.43 -1.22 -3.56
C ASP A 387 -1.27 -0.60 -4.70
N GLN A 388 -1.01 -0.99 -5.94
CA GLN A 388 -1.77 -0.62 -7.14
C GLN A 388 -2.68 -1.78 -7.54
N HIS A 389 -3.96 -1.52 -7.73
CA HIS A 389 -4.96 -2.52 -8.10
C HIS A 389 -5.21 -2.53 -9.61
N TYR A 390 -5.81 -3.60 -10.14
CA TYR A 390 -6.20 -3.60 -11.55
C TYR A 390 -7.28 -2.55 -11.84
N ASP A 391 -7.25 -1.99 -13.05
CA ASP A 391 -8.25 -1.04 -13.57
C ASP A 391 -8.46 0.22 -12.71
N ASP A 392 -7.46 0.57 -11.88
CA ASP A 392 -7.49 1.59 -10.81
C ASP A 392 -8.67 1.41 -9.83
N ASP A 393 -9.20 0.19 -9.73
CA ASP A 393 -10.26 -0.21 -8.83
C ASP A 393 -9.68 -0.83 -7.55
N PRO A 394 -9.78 -0.20 -6.36
CA PRO A 394 -9.25 -0.70 -5.09
C PRO A 394 -9.68 -2.11 -4.68
N GLN A 395 -10.62 -2.74 -5.40
CA GLN A 395 -11.24 -4.01 -5.03
C GLN A 395 -11.24 -5.06 -6.13
N ALA A 396 -10.70 -4.71 -7.30
CA ALA A 396 -9.94 -5.69 -8.05
C ALA A 396 -8.71 -6.12 -7.23
N THR A 397 -8.15 -7.27 -7.55
CA THR A 397 -6.94 -7.76 -6.88
C THR A 397 -5.73 -6.85 -7.14
N VAL A 398 -4.69 -6.98 -6.31
CA VAL A 398 -3.48 -6.16 -6.43
C VAL A 398 -2.75 -6.51 -7.73
N ARG A 399 -2.57 -5.50 -8.59
CA ARG A 399 -1.77 -5.57 -9.82
C ARG A 399 -0.28 -5.46 -9.50
N PHE A 400 0.09 -4.51 -8.67
CA PHE A 400 1.46 -4.34 -8.17
C PHE A 400 1.46 -4.01 -6.68
N GLU A 401 2.22 -4.72 -5.85
CA GLU A 401 2.41 -4.33 -4.45
C GLU A 401 3.26 -3.08 -4.29
N THR A 402 3.12 -2.42 -3.13
CA THR A 402 4.08 -1.46 -2.61
C THR A 402 5.47 -2.09 -2.50
N ASP A 403 6.47 -1.33 -2.93
CA ASP A 403 7.87 -1.66 -2.75
C ASP A 403 8.36 -1.35 -1.32
N MET A 404 7.61 -0.53 -0.57
CA MET A 404 7.94 0.02 0.75
C MET A 404 7.68 -1.00 1.88
N VAL A 405 8.41 -2.12 1.83
CA VAL A 405 8.44 -3.14 2.87
C VAL A 405 9.86 -3.29 3.45
N PRO A 406 10.00 -3.59 4.76
CA PRO A 406 11.32 -3.65 5.41
C PRO A 406 12.18 -4.81 4.91
N PHE A 407 11.55 -5.95 4.62
CA PHE A 407 12.26 -7.19 4.29
C PHE A 407 11.29 -8.20 3.68
N LYS A 408 11.71 -8.91 2.63
CA LYS A 408 11.08 -10.15 2.16
C LYS A 408 12.05 -11.32 2.37
N PRO A 409 11.69 -12.40 3.08
CA PRO A 409 12.57 -13.56 3.30
C PRO A 409 12.87 -14.42 2.05
N ARG A 410 12.15 -14.21 0.95
CA ARG A 410 12.27 -14.98 -0.32
C ARG A 410 12.12 -14.07 -1.54
N THR A 411 12.60 -14.50 -2.71
CA THR A 411 12.21 -13.84 -3.97
C THR A 411 10.78 -14.19 -4.38
N ASP A 412 9.93 -13.17 -4.49
CA ASP A 412 8.64 -13.25 -5.19
C ASP A 412 8.85 -13.27 -6.71
N ILE A 413 8.20 -14.22 -7.41
CA ILE A 413 8.06 -14.21 -8.87
C ILE A 413 6.59 -13.98 -9.22
N VAL A 414 6.30 -12.94 -10.00
CA VAL A 414 4.93 -12.55 -10.37
C VAL A 414 4.82 -12.33 -11.88
N VAL A 415 3.67 -12.64 -12.46
CA VAL A 415 3.33 -12.27 -13.84
C VAL A 415 2.02 -11.49 -13.85
N VAL A 416 2.06 -10.28 -14.40
CA VAL A 416 0.93 -9.38 -14.62
C VAL A 416 0.64 -9.36 -16.12
N GLY A 417 -0.45 -10.00 -16.56
CA GLY A 417 -0.78 -10.09 -17.99
C GLY A 417 -1.77 -11.21 -18.30
N GLN A 418 -1.68 -11.75 -19.51
CA GLN A 418 -2.63 -12.71 -20.06
C GLN A 418 -1.97 -14.02 -20.50
N ALA A 419 -2.75 -15.10 -20.48
CA ALA A 419 -2.47 -16.30 -21.26
C ALA A 419 -3.03 -16.12 -22.69
N TYR A 420 -2.26 -16.52 -23.70
CA TYR A 420 -2.58 -16.36 -25.11
C TYR A 420 -2.78 -17.71 -25.81
N ALA A 421 -3.75 -17.77 -26.71
CA ALA A 421 -4.00 -18.95 -27.51
C ALA A 421 -2.89 -19.16 -28.56
N PRO A 422 -2.29 -20.37 -28.66
CA PRO A 422 -1.10 -20.59 -29.48
C PRO A 422 -1.36 -20.39 -30.96
N GLY A 423 -0.50 -19.61 -31.62
CA GLY A 423 -0.58 -19.35 -33.06
C GLY A 423 -1.70 -18.39 -33.48
N GLY A 424 -2.32 -17.65 -32.55
CA GLY A 424 -3.36 -16.67 -32.84
C GLY A 424 -4.68 -17.27 -33.34
N LEU A 425 -4.96 -18.52 -32.94
CA LEU A 425 -6.22 -19.20 -33.20
C LEU A 425 -6.96 -19.44 -31.88
N PRO A 426 -8.26 -19.12 -31.76
CA PRO A 426 -9.02 -19.30 -30.52
C PRO A 426 -8.88 -20.72 -29.96
N ALA A 427 -8.40 -20.82 -28.72
CA ALA A 427 -8.24 -22.09 -28.00
C ALA A 427 -9.29 -22.20 -26.90
N THR A 428 -9.72 -23.41 -26.55
CA THR A 428 -10.61 -23.65 -25.40
C THR A 428 -9.83 -23.94 -24.11
N GLN A 429 -8.54 -24.24 -24.23
CA GLN A 429 -7.62 -24.52 -23.14
C GLN A 429 -6.19 -24.17 -23.59
N VAL A 430 -5.40 -23.58 -22.69
CA VAL A 430 -3.99 -23.22 -22.86
C VAL A 430 -3.24 -23.58 -21.58
N ASP A 431 -2.01 -24.08 -21.69
CA ASP A 431 -1.12 -24.24 -20.54
C ASP A 431 -0.14 -23.06 -20.53
N ALA A 432 -0.24 -22.19 -19.53
CA ALA A 432 0.66 -21.04 -19.36
C ALA A 432 1.78 -21.42 -18.38
N ARG A 433 3.04 -21.21 -18.75
CA ARG A 433 4.19 -21.71 -17.98
C ARG A 433 5.28 -20.66 -17.80
N VAL A 434 5.84 -20.63 -16.59
CA VAL A 434 7.02 -19.85 -16.21
C VAL A 434 8.11 -20.82 -15.77
N ARG A 435 9.29 -20.73 -16.40
CA ARG A 435 10.50 -21.41 -15.94
C ARG A 435 11.59 -20.39 -15.65
N ILE A 436 12.08 -20.35 -14.41
CA ILE A 436 13.14 -19.43 -13.95
C ILE A 436 14.14 -20.18 -13.08
N GLY A 437 15.34 -20.41 -13.61
CA GLY A 437 16.38 -21.17 -12.92
C GLY A 437 15.92 -22.60 -12.57
N ARG A 438 15.59 -22.84 -11.30
CA ARG A 438 15.03 -24.12 -10.79
C ARG A 438 13.51 -24.14 -10.66
N LEU A 439 12.85 -22.98 -10.68
CA LEU A 439 11.39 -22.91 -10.71
C LEU A 439 10.90 -23.28 -12.10
N ASP A 440 9.90 -24.14 -12.12
CA ASP A 440 9.18 -24.58 -13.31
C ASP A 440 7.73 -24.82 -12.88
N ARG A 441 6.81 -23.97 -13.34
CA ARG A 441 5.40 -23.98 -12.94
C ARG A 441 4.50 -23.67 -14.11
N THR A 442 3.41 -24.44 -14.21
CA THR A 442 2.39 -24.33 -15.25
C THR A 442 1.03 -24.17 -14.59
N ILE A 443 0.23 -23.21 -15.07
CA ILE A 443 -1.19 -23.08 -14.75
C ILE A 443 -1.98 -23.43 -16.01
N ARG A 444 -2.98 -24.29 -15.86
CA ARG A 444 -3.90 -24.62 -16.96
C ARG A 444 -5.01 -23.58 -16.99
N VAL A 445 -5.18 -22.97 -18.14
CA VAL A 445 -6.14 -21.90 -18.39
C VAL A 445 -7.23 -22.41 -19.32
N PHE A 446 -8.45 -22.50 -18.81
CA PHE A 446 -9.64 -22.86 -19.58
C PHE A 446 -10.43 -21.62 -19.99
N GLY A 447 -11.06 -21.68 -21.16
CA GLY A 447 -12.11 -20.73 -21.51
C GLY A 447 -13.34 -20.88 -20.63
N ASP A 448 -14.24 -19.90 -20.68
CA ASP A 448 -15.36 -19.80 -19.73
C ASP A 448 -16.23 -21.05 -19.72
N ARG A 449 -16.51 -21.55 -18.50
CA ARG A 449 -17.32 -22.73 -18.22
C ARG A 449 -18.37 -22.42 -17.16
N LYS A 450 -19.49 -23.13 -17.18
CA LYS A 450 -20.58 -23.02 -16.19
C LYS A 450 -21.08 -24.39 -15.74
N TRP A 451 -21.64 -24.47 -14.54
CA TRP A 451 -22.34 -25.66 -14.04
C TRP A 451 -23.78 -25.74 -14.59
N LEU A 452 -24.11 -26.82 -15.29
CA LEU A 452 -25.41 -27.04 -15.92
C LEU A 452 -26.10 -28.28 -15.34
N PHE A 453 -27.38 -28.17 -14.99
CA PHE A 453 -28.21 -29.33 -14.68
C PHE A 453 -28.85 -29.85 -15.97
N PRO A 454 -28.51 -31.06 -16.44
CA PRO A 454 -28.98 -31.55 -17.73
C PRO A 454 -30.48 -31.86 -17.78
N THR A 455 -31.15 -31.97 -16.61
CA THR A 455 -32.58 -32.27 -16.49
C THR A 455 -33.24 -31.54 -15.32
N SER A 456 -34.58 -31.43 -15.36
CA SER A 456 -35.40 -30.92 -14.25
C SER A 456 -35.48 -31.92 -13.08
N LEU A 457 -35.56 -33.23 -13.36
CA LEU A 457 -35.39 -34.28 -12.36
C LEU A 457 -33.91 -34.46 -11.97
N ALA A 458 -33.71 -34.86 -10.72
CA ALA A 458 -32.43 -34.97 -10.01
C ALA A 458 -31.28 -35.53 -10.88
N GLY A 459 -30.38 -34.64 -11.29
CA GLY A 459 -29.13 -34.96 -11.96
C GLY A 459 -27.98 -34.24 -11.27
N VAL A 460 -26.80 -34.87 -11.27
CA VAL A 460 -25.56 -34.20 -10.86
C VAL A 460 -25.25 -33.09 -11.86
N PRO A 461 -24.87 -31.87 -11.42
CA PRO A 461 -24.47 -30.80 -12.32
C PRO A 461 -23.25 -31.23 -13.14
N LYS A 462 -23.21 -30.82 -14.41
CA LYS A 462 -22.10 -31.07 -15.34
C LYS A 462 -21.49 -29.74 -15.77
N MET A 463 -20.19 -29.74 -16.00
CA MET A 463 -19.52 -28.61 -16.66
C MET A 463 -20.03 -28.46 -18.09
N SER A 464 -20.23 -27.22 -18.54
CA SER A 464 -20.30 -26.91 -19.96
C SER A 464 -18.95 -27.20 -20.63
N SER A 465 -18.95 -27.36 -21.95
CA SER A 465 -17.69 -27.24 -22.70
C SER A 465 -17.09 -25.84 -22.47
N PRO A 466 -15.75 -25.70 -22.35
CA PRO A 466 -15.09 -24.40 -22.33
C PRO A 466 -15.31 -23.67 -23.66
N GLN A 467 -15.59 -22.37 -23.58
CA GLN A 467 -15.69 -21.50 -24.76
C GLN A 467 -14.30 -21.22 -25.35
N PRO A 468 -14.15 -21.01 -26.67
CA PRO A 468 -12.88 -20.57 -27.26
C PRO A 468 -12.54 -19.14 -26.83
N PHE A 469 -11.25 -18.86 -26.64
CA PHE A 469 -10.71 -17.53 -26.33
C PHE A 469 -9.41 -17.27 -27.10
N ASP A 470 -9.13 -16.01 -27.42
CA ASP A 470 -7.84 -15.57 -28.01
C ASP A 470 -6.80 -15.26 -26.93
N SER A 471 -7.23 -14.62 -25.85
CA SER A 471 -6.46 -14.42 -24.62
C SER A 471 -7.37 -14.54 -23.38
N MET A 472 -6.77 -14.77 -22.22
CA MET A 472 -7.44 -14.91 -20.92
C MET A 472 -6.57 -14.28 -19.82
N GLU A 473 -7.17 -13.45 -18.98
CA GLU A 473 -6.43 -12.73 -17.94
C GLU A 473 -5.98 -13.65 -16.80
N LEU A 474 -4.82 -13.37 -16.22
CA LEU A 474 -4.20 -14.19 -15.17
C LEU A 474 -4.43 -13.60 -13.76
N ARG A 475 -5.68 -13.24 -13.47
CA ARG A 475 -6.09 -12.65 -12.18
C ARG A 475 -6.75 -13.68 -11.23
N TYR A 476 -6.70 -13.46 -9.92
CA TYR A 476 -7.23 -14.41 -8.92
C TYR A 476 -8.76 -14.52 -8.91
N GLU A 477 -9.46 -13.51 -9.41
CA GLU A 477 -10.90 -13.48 -9.70
C GLU A 477 -11.32 -14.63 -10.64
N ARG A 478 -10.38 -15.13 -11.45
CA ARG A 478 -10.55 -16.25 -12.38
C ARG A 478 -9.99 -17.58 -11.85
N ALA A 479 -9.41 -17.60 -10.65
CA ALA A 479 -8.96 -18.81 -9.97
C ALA A 479 -10.07 -19.38 -9.06
N PHE A 480 -9.87 -20.61 -8.56
CA PHE A 480 -10.77 -21.16 -7.54
C PHE A 480 -10.83 -20.24 -6.31
N GLY A 481 -12.03 -20.00 -5.79
CA GLY A 481 -12.24 -19.17 -4.61
C GLY A 481 -13.64 -18.55 -4.55
N GLY A 482 -13.77 -17.49 -3.76
CA GLY A 482 -14.97 -16.67 -3.67
C GLY A 482 -15.75 -16.84 -2.36
N ILE A 483 -16.81 -16.03 -2.25
CA ILE A 483 -17.74 -15.98 -1.12
C ILE A 483 -19.11 -16.50 -1.57
N ASP A 484 -19.70 -17.41 -0.79
CA ASP A 484 -21.09 -17.86 -0.93
C ASP A 484 -21.93 -17.32 0.23
N SER A 485 -22.45 -16.10 0.05
CA SER A 485 -23.28 -15.41 1.04
C SER A 485 -24.52 -16.20 1.45
N ALA A 486 -25.10 -17.00 0.54
CA ALA A 486 -26.27 -17.83 0.83
C ALA A 486 -25.94 -19.02 1.76
N ALA A 487 -24.66 -19.38 1.85
CA ALA A 487 -24.15 -20.41 2.76
C ALA A 487 -23.44 -19.86 4.01
N ALA A 488 -23.25 -18.53 4.08
CA ALA A 488 -22.35 -17.86 5.02
C ALA A 488 -20.94 -18.50 5.04
N ALA A 489 -20.40 -18.85 3.86
CA ALA A 489 -19.13 -19.56 3.72
C ALA A 489 -18.26 -18.94 2.61
N TYR A 490 -16.94 -19.08 2.73
CA TYR A 490 -15.97 -18.50 1.79
C TYR A 490 -14.72 -19.38 1.65
N CYS A 491 -13.93 -19.16 0.59
CA CYS A 491 -12.59 -19.71 0.44
C CYS A 491 -11.58 -18.77 1.11
N ALA A 492 -10.97 -19.17 2.23
CA ALA A 492 -10.07 -18.30 2.99
C ALA A 492 -8.77 -17.95 2.22
N GLU A 493 -8.41 -18.79 1.25
CA GLU A 493 -7.21 -18.69 0.43
C GLU A 493 -7.36 -17.73 -0.77
N ASN A 494 -8.59 -17.43 -1.19
CA ASN A 494 -8.89 -16.50 -2.29
C ASN A 494 -10.34 -16.00 -2.17
N LEU A 495 -10.52 -14.84 -1.53
CA LEU A 495 -11.85 -14.24 -1.34
C LEU A 495 -12.44 -13.67 -2.64
N ALA A 496 -11.59 -13.23 -3.57
CA ALA A 496 -12.00 -12.62 -4.84
C ALA A 496 -12.35 -13.64 -5.94
N GLY A 497 -11.94 -14.91 -5.77
CA GLY A 497 -12.07 -15.96 -6.76
C GLY A 497 -13.49 -16.42 -7.08
N VAL A 498 -13.56 -17.46 -7.90
CA VAL A 498 -14.81 -17.99 -8.44
C VAL A 498 -14.95 -19.51 -8.23
N GLY A 499 -16.18 -20.00 -8.27
CA GLY A 499 -16.48 -21.44 -8.22
C GLY A 499 -16.56 -22.07 -6.83
N PHE A 500 -16.30 -21.33 -5.74
CA PHE A 500 -16.67 -21.79 -4.40
C PHE A 500 -18.19 -21.83 -4.25
N ILE A 501 -18.73 -23.00 -3.86
CA ILE A 501 -20.17 -23.21 -3.66
C ILE A 501 -20.40 -23.92 -2.33
N GLY A 502 -20.75 -23.16 -1.29
CA GLY A 502 -21.09 -23.68 0.03
C GLY A 502 -22.50 -24.27 0.07
N ALA A 503 -23.47 -23.56 -0.53
CA ALA A 503 -24.87 -23.95 -0.54
C ALA A 503 -25.09 -25.05 -1.59
N LYS A 504 -25.27 -26.29 -1.14
CA LYS A 504 -25.38 -27.48 -2.00
C LYS A 504 -26.76 -27.64 -2.66
N THR A 505 -27.32 -26.57 -3.25
CA THR A 505 -28.65 -26.55 -3.86
C THR A 505 -28.58 -26.39 -5.39
N LYS A 506 -29.67 -26.77 -6.10
CA LYS A 506 -29.76 -26.57 -7.56
C LYS A 506 -29.66 -25.08 -7.95
N ALA A 507 -30.32 -24.19 -7.20
CA ALA A 507 -30.29 -22.75 -7.47
C ALA A 507 -28.89 -22.16 -7.21
N SER A 508 -28.21 -22.62 -6.17
CA SER A 508 -26.85 -22.18 -5.81
C SER A 508 -25.76 -22.66 -6.78
N VAL A 509 -26.02 -23.70 -7.58
CA VAL A 509 -25.04 -24.31 -8.50
C VAL A 509 -25.35 -24.00 -9.98
N HIS A 510 -26.62 -23.90 -10.39
CA HIS A 510 -26.94 -23.76 -11.83
C HIS A 510 -26.45 -22.43 -12.39
N GLU A 511 -25.84 -22.49 -13.58
CA GLU A 511 -25.24 -21.37 -14.31
C GLU A 511 -24.09 -20.64 -13.60
N LYS A 512 -23.69 -21.10 -12.40
CA LYS A 512 -22.48 -20.61 -11.74
C LYS A 512 -21.26 -20.83 -12.62
N PRO A 513 -20.41 -19.80 -12.81
CA PRO A 513 -19.13 -19.95 -13.50
C PRO A 513 -18.19 -20.90 -12.74
N LEU A 514 -17.32 -21.56 -13.50
CA LEU A 514 -16.13 -22.23 -12.97
C LEU A 514 -14.90 -21.31 -13.13
N PRO A 515 -13.82 -21.56 -12.36
CA PRO A 515 -12.51 -20.95 -12.61
C PRO A 515 -12.05 -21.10 -14.05
N ASN A 516 -11.28 -20.13 -14.54
CA ASN A 516 -10.45 -20.30 -15.72
C ASN A 516 -9.10 -20.92 -15.34
N LEU A 517 -8.54 -20.57 -14.17
CA LEU A 517 -7.20 -20.99 -13.73
C LEU A 517 -7.27 -22.23 -12.82
N GLU A 518 -6.59 -23.31 -13.21
CA GLU A 518 -6.50 -24.57 -12.45
C GLU A 518 -5.05 -25.11 -12.44
N ASP A 519 -4.67 -25.83 -11.38
CA ASP A 519 -3.42 -26.62 -11.34
C ASP A 519 -3.58 -27.82 -12.29
N PRO A 520 -2.67 -28.04 -13.27
CA PRO A 520 -2.67 -29.25 -14.11
C PRO A 520 -2.70 -30.59 -13.34
N GLY A 521 -2.23 -30.61 -12.09
CA GLY A 521 -2.25 -31.76 -11.18
C GLY A 521 -3.50 -31.87 -10.29
N GLU A 522 -4.31 -30.82 -10.13
CA GLU A 522 -5.51 -30.78 -9.27
C GLU A 522 -6.73 -30.18 -9.99
N LEU A 523 -7.03 -30.72 -11.18
CA LEU A 523 -8.15 -30.25 -12.02
C LEU A 523 -9.53 -30.48 -11.37
N ILE A 524 -10.46 -29.55 -11.62
CA ILE A 524 -11.84 -29.60 -11.10
C ILE A 524 -12.62 -30.70 -11.82
N GLY A 525 -12.84 -31.82 -11.11
CA GLY A 525 -13.67 -32.93 -11.60
C GLY A 525 -15.16 -32.78 -11.28
N SER A 526 -15.52 -32.00 -10.26
CA SER A 526 -16.87 -31.94 -9.71
C SER A 526 -17.17 -30.63 -8.98
N TRP A 527 -18.46 -30.33 -8.81
CA TRP A 527 -18.97 -29.11 -8.14
C TRP A 527 -18.67 -29.05 -6.62
N ASP A 528 -18.30 -30.18 -6.03
CA ASP A 528 -17.82 -30.30 -4.65
C ASP A 528 -16.30 -30.38 -4.53
N SER A 529 -15.56 -30.27 -5.64
CA SER A 529 -14.10 -30.10 -5.63
C SER A 529 -13.71 -28.82 -4.86
N ARG A 530 -12.55 -28.86 -4.19
CA ARG A 530 -11.95 -27.78 -3.41
C ARG A 530 -10.43 -27.72 -3.66
N PRO A 531 -10.01 -27.51 -4.92
CA PRO A 531 -8.59 -27.38 -5.22
C PRO A 531 -8.03 -26.12 -4.57
N LYS A 532 -6.70 -26.02 -4.47
CA LYS A 532 -6.09 -24.74 -4.06
C LYS A 532 -6.25 -23.68 -5.16
N PRO A 533 -6.50 -22.40 -4.81
CA PRO A 533 -6.42 -21.30 -5.77
C PRO A 533 -5.00 -21.20 -6.33
N VAL A 534 -4.86 -21.10 -7.65
CA VAL A 534 -3.58 -20.86 -8.34
C VAL A 534 -3.62 -19.56 -9.13
N GLY A 535 -2.50 -18.85 -9.18
CA GLY A 535 -2.35 -17.62 -9.95
C GLY A 535 -0.88 -17.21 -10.07
N PHE A 536 -0.59 -16.34 -11.03
CA PHE A 536 0.74 -15.70 -11.16
C PHE A 536 0.81 -14.33 -10.48
N GLY A 537 -0.32 -13.78 -10.03
CA GLY A 537 -0.42 -12.46 -9.40
C GLY A 537 -0.04 -12.44 -7.91
N PHE A 538 -0.20 -11.27 -7.29
CA PHE A 538 -0.07 -11.08 -5.85
C PHE A 538 -1.32 -11.55 -5.08
N TYR A 539 -1.12 -12.21 -3.94
CA TYR A 539 -2.20 -12.52 -2.99
C TYR A 539 -2.63 -11.30 -2.18
N GLY A 540 -3.91 -11.20 -1.83
CA GLY A 540 -4.37 -10.28 -0.79
C GLY A 540 -3.69 -10.56 0.56
N ARG A 541 -3.27 -9.49 1.27
CA ARG A 541 -2.59 -9.59 2.58
C ARG A 541 -3.48 -10.24 3.64
N GLY A 542 -4.79 -9.97 3.59
CA GLY A 542 -5.80 -10.57 4.48
C GLY A 542 -6.20 -12.03 4.16
N TRP A 543 -5.63 -12.66 3.12
CA TRP A 543 -5.99 -14.04 2.76
C TRP A 543 -5.11 -15.06 3.49
N GLN A 544 -5.65 -16.26 3.75
CA GLN A 544 -5.04 -17.30 4.60
C GLN A 544 -3.53 -17.56 4.35
N PRO A 545 -3.02 -17.62 3.09
CA PRO A 545 -1.59 -17.83 2.83
C PRO A 545 -0.67 -16.82 3.51
N ARG A 546 -1.13 -15.57 3.71
CA ARG A 546 -0.37 -14.46 4.32
C ARG A 546 -0.88 -14.06 5.70
N LEU A 547 -2.19 -14.16 5.95
CA LEU A 547 -2.83 -13.79 7.20
C LEU A 547 -2.23 -14.49 8.43
N GLN A 548 -1.77 -15.74 8.27
CA GLN A 548 -1.08 -16.51 9.31
C GLN A 548 0.21 -15.83 9.85
N PHE A 549 0.78 -14.88 9.10
CA PHE A 549 2.01 -14.15 9.46
C PHE A 549 1.75 -12.74 10.00
N ALA A 550 0.48 -12.29 10.05
CA ALA A 550 0.10 -11.00 10.64
C ALA A 550 0.26 -10.96 12.17
N GLY A 551 0.42 -12.12 12.80
CA GLY A 551 0.53 -12.27 14.25
C GLY A 551 -0.81 -12.24 14.98
N THR A 552 -0.80 -12.69 16.23
CA THR A 552 -1.99 -12.94 17.04
C THR A 552 -2.34 -11.70 17.87
N TYR A 553 -3.32 -10.94 17.38
CA TYR A 553 -3.87 -9.77 18.05
C TYR A 553 -4.92 -10.11 19.12
N ASP A 554 -4.57 -10.95 20.09
CA ASP A 554 -5.49 -11.41 21.16
C ASP A 554 -5.75 -10.38 22.27
N ASP A 555 -6.54 -10.79 23.28
CA ASP A 555 -6.85 -9.95 24.44
C ASP A 555 -5.65 -9.68 25.36
N GLU A 556 -4.57 -10.46 25.32
CA GLU A 556 -3.35 -10.14 26.07
C GLU A 556 -2.51 -9.10 25.35
N TYR A 557 -2.37 -9.20 24.02
CA TYR A 557 -1.80 -8.15 23.20
C TYR A 557 -2.57 -6.84 23.37
N ARG A 558 -3.91 -6.87 23.27
CA ARG A 558 -4.77 -5.68 23.45
C ARG A 558 -4.62 -5.04 24.83
N LYS A 559 -4.44 -5.84 25.90
CA LYS A 559 -4.23 -5.31 27.27
C LYS A 559 -2.91 -4.57 27.44
N LYS A 560 -1.88 -4.88 26.65
CA LYS A 560 -0.54 -4.26 26.78
C LYS A 560 -0.49 -2.79 26.32
N HIS A 561 -1.49 -2.32 25.56
CA HIS A 561 -1.56 -0.94 25.04
C HIS A 561 -0.28 -0.51 24.30
N THR A 562 0.37 -1.43 23.59
CA THR A 562 1.58 -1.17 22.81
C THR A 562 1.27 -0.92 21.33
N SER A 563 2.10 -0.10 20.69
CA SER A 563 2.19 0.06 19.23
C SER A 563 3.04 -1.01 18.55
N ASP A 564 3.74 -1.86 19.31
CA ASP A 564 4.61 -2.93 18.77
C ASP A 564 3.80 -3.95 17.95
N LEU A 565 4.45 -4.59 16.97
CA LEU A 565 3.87 -5.75 16.29
C LEU A 565 3.71 -6.95 17.25
N PRO A 566 2.77 -7.88 17.02
CA PRO A 566 2.66 -9.10 17.80
C PRO A 566 3.95 -9.92 17.78
N SER A 567 4.24 -10.66 18.86
CA SER A 567 5.49 -11.44 18.99
C SER A 567 5.61 -12.60 18.01
N ASP A 568 4.52 -12.98 17.36
CA ASP A 568 4.40 -14.01 16.32
C ASP A 568 4.16 -13.42 14.91
N PHE A 569 4.28 -12.10 14.75
CA PHE A 569 4.36 -11.47 13.43
C PHE A 569 5.61 -11.98 12.69
N ALA A 570 5.49 -12.25 11.39
CA ALA A 570 6.60 -12.69 10.55
C ALA A 570 6.67 -11.93 9.23
N TYR A 571 7.89 -11.57 8.80
CA TYR A 571 8.13 -10.87 7.53
C TYR A 571 7.70 -11.66 6.28
N ASP A 572 7.39 -12.95 6.42
CA ASP A 572 6.68 -13.76 5.42
C ASP A 572 5.36 -13.12 4.96
N ILE A 573 4.70 -12.29 5.77
CA ILE A 573 3.54 -11.51 5.33
C ILE A 573 3.88 -10.59 4.14
N TYR A 574 5.15 -10.19 3.97
CA TYR A 574 5.58 -9.33 2.87
C TYR A 574 5.95 -10.08 1.59
N ASN A 575 6.03 -11.41 1.59
CA ASN A 575 6.09 -12.19 0.34
C ASN A 575 4.67 -12.31 -0.26
N GLY A 576 4.46 -11.66 -1.40
CA GLY A 576 3.16 -11.49 -2.02
C GLY A 576 2.84 -12.47 -3.15
N ALA A 577 3.84 -13.14 -3.73
CA ALA A 577 3.60 -14.13 -4.78
C ALA A 577 2.90 -15.38 -4.23
N HIS A 578 2.25 -16.14 -5.13
CA HIS A 578 1.76 -17.50 -4.83
C HIS A 578 2.91 -18.37 -4.27
N PRO A 579 2.72 -19.34 -3.36
CA PRO A 579 3.82 -19.95 -2.61
C PRO A 579 4.70 -20.83 -3.50
N ASP A 580 4.11 -21.44 -4.54
CA ASP A 580 4.85 -22.11 -5.63
C ASP A 580 5.72 -21.19 -6.49
N PHE A 581 5.53 -19.88 -6.36
CA PHE A 581 6.27 -18.82 -7.06
C PHE A 581 7.15 -17.99 -6.09
N GLN A 582 7.36 -18.47 -4.87
CA GLN A 582 8.36 -17.94 -3.94
C GLN A 582 9.61 -18.82 -3.99
N ILE A 583 10.76 -18.25 -4.34
CA ILE A 583 12.03 -19.00 -4.39
C ILE A 583 12.57 -19.18 -2.96
N ALA A 584 13.03 -20.39 -2.63
CA ALA A 584 13.77 -20.63 -1.39
C ALA A 584 15.14 -19.92 -1.46
N GLY A 585 15.29 -18.83 -0.70
CA GLY A 585 16.43 -17.91 -0.79
C GLY A 585 16.17 -16.81 -1.82
N TYR A 586 17.23 -16.34 -2.49
CA TYR A 586 17.16 -15.25 -3.45
C TYR A 586 17.69 -15.64 -4.83
N LEU A 587 17.08 -15.08 -5.87
CA LEU A 587 17.59 -15.12 -7.24
C LEU A 587 18.93 -14.38 -7.34
N ARG A 588 19.79 -14.81 -8.28
CA ARG A 588 21.10 -14.19 -8.56
C ARG A 588 21.02 -13.06 -9.57
N GLY A 589 19.87 -12.90 -10.23
CA GLY A 589 19.65 -11.91 -11.28
C GLY A 589 20.27 -12.30 -12.63
N ASN A 590 20.70 -13.55 -12.80
CA ASN A 590 21.30 -14.08 -14.04
C ASN A 590 20.70 -15.42 -14.51
N GLU A 591 19.50 -15.73 -14.01
CA GLU A 591 18.73 -16.90 -14.36
C GLU A 591 18.26 -16.87 -15.82
N GLU A 592 18.12 -18.06 -16.42
CA GLU A 592 17.36 -18.23 -17.65
C GLU A 592 15.86 -18.19 -17.33
N VAL A 593 15.12 -17.49 -18.19
CA VAL A 593 13.67 -17.30 -18.13
C VAL A 593 13.08 -17.87 -19.41
N GLU A 594 12.07 -18.73 -19.29
CA GLU A 594 11.14 -19.08 -20.36
C GLU A 594 9.72 -18.75 -19.93
N LEU A 595 8.98 -18.09 -20.82
CA LEU A 595 7.57 -17.77 -20.67
C LEU A 595 6.82 -18.40 -21.86
N GLU A 596 5.97 -19.40 -21.59
CA GLU A 596 5.14 -20.07 -22.61
C GLU A 596 3.68 -19.65 -22.48
N ASN A 597 3.08 -19.33 -23.62
CA ASN A 597 1.72 -18.81 -23.79
C ASN A 597 1.40 -17.58 -22.92
N LEU A 598 2.43 -16.87 -22.44
CA LEU A 598 2.32 -15.58 -21.71
C LEU A 598 2.61 -14.37 -22.61
N THR A 599 2.72 -14.57 -23.92
CA THR A 599 2.86 -13.52 -24.93
C THR A 599 2.10 -13.91 -26.19
N PRO A 600 1.69 -12.95 -27.06
CA PRO A 600 1.05 -13.25 -28.34
C PRO A 600 1.89 -14.15 -29.26
N ASP A 601 3.22 -14.11 -29.15
CA ASP A 601 4.15 -14.95 -29.92
C ASP A 601 4.23 -16.40 -29.39
N GLY A 602 3.54 -16.74 -28.29
CA GLY A 602 3.39 -18.08 -27.75
C GLY A 602 4.58 -18.62 -26.96
N HIS A 603 5.81 -18.15 -27.20
CA HIS A 603 6.98 -18.48 -26.37
C HIS A 603 8.05 -17.39 -26.47
N ILE A 604 8.60 -16.98 -25.32
CA ILE A 604 9.80 -16.16 -25.25
C ILE A 604 10.79 -16.70 -24.21
N GLY A 605 12.06 -16.83 -24.63
CA GLY A 605 13.17 -17.26 -23.79
C GLY A 605 14.28 -16.22 -23.76
N PHE A 606 14.77 -15.88 -22.57
CA PHE A 606 15.82 -14.88 -22.35
C PHE A 606 16.59 -15.13 -21.05
N ARG A 607 17.53 -14.24 -20.72
CA ARG A 607 18.25 -14.25 -19.45
C ARG A 607 18.05 -12.94 -18.68
N LEU A 608 17.92 -13.05 -17.36
CA LEU A 608 18.03 -11.89 -16.47
C LEU A 608 19.42 -11.23 -16.63
N PRO A 609 19.53 -9.90 -16.45
CA PRO A 609 20.64 -9.08 -16.95
C PRO A 609 22.00 -9.28 -16.27
N ALA A 610 22.07 -10.10 -15.21
CA ALA A 610 23.22 -10.25 -14.31
C ALA A 610 23.67 -8.96 -13.62
N ILE A 611 22.76 -7.99 -13.48
CA ILE A 611 22.96 -6.74 -12.73
C ILE A 611 22.54 -6.95 -11.28
N HIS A 612 23.34 -6.44 -10.35
CA HIS A 612 23.04 -6.46 -8.92
C HIS A 612 23.57 -5.16 -8.28
N PRO A 613 22.73 -4.11 -8.13
CA PRO A 613 23.18 -2.78 -7.76
C PRO A 613 24.01 -2.78 -6.47
N ARG A 614 25.17 -2.13 -6.54
CA ARG A 614 26.08 -1.94 -5.41
C ARG A 614 25.65 -0.71 -4.62
N MET A 615 25.14 -0.98 -3.41
CA MET A 615 24.64 0.03 -2.47
C MET A 615 25.69 0.26 -1.38
N THR A 616 26.16 1.49 -1.23
CA THR A 616 27.17 1.87 -0.21
C THR A 616 26.58 2.95 0.69
N ILE A 617 26.81 2.84 1.99
CA ILE A 617 26.38 3.81 3.01
C ILE A 617 27.62 4.53 3.54
N GLY A 618 27.62 5.86 3.46
CA GLY A 618 28.57 6.72 4.15
C GLY A 618 28.10 6.98 5.58
N ARG A 619 28.96 6.74 6.56
CA ARG A 619 28.69 6.95 7.99
C ARG A 619 29.59 8.00 8.62
N CYS A 620 29.13 8.54 9.74
CA CYS A 620 29.84 9.48 10.60
C CYS A 620 29.99 8.91 12.03
N SER A 621 31.11 9.20 12.69
CA SER A 621 31.32 8.75 14.08
C SER A 621 30.39 9.45 15.07
N VAL A 622 30.04 10.70 14.78
CA VAL A 622 29.03 11.48 15.52
C VAL A 622 27.68 11.40 14.82
N SER A 623 26.59 11.56 15.56
CA SER A 623 25.24 11.72 14.99
C SER A 623 25.01 13.12 14.41
N SER A 624 23.87 13.33 13.76
CA SER A 624 23.41 14.66 13.31
C SER A 624 23.45 15.72 14.43
N SER A 625 22.87 15.42 15.60
CA SER A 625 22.78 16.39 16.70
C SER A 625 24.11 16.67 17.39
N GLU A 626 24.99 15.66 17.48
CA GLU A 626 26.36 15.80 17.95
C GLU A 626 27.20 16.65 16.97
N PHE A 627 26.96 16.51 15.66
CA PHE A 627 27.63 17.32 14.63
C PHE A 627 27.22 18.79 14.69
N ASP A 628 25.93 19.09 14.79
CA ASP A 628 25.43 20.47 14.93
C ASP A 628 26.02 21.17 16.16
N ALA A 629 26.04 20.48 17.31
CA ALA A 629 26.62 21.01 18.55
C ALA A 629 28.13 21.31 18.44
N LEU A 630 28.86 20.55 17.61
CA LEU A 630 30.28 20.82 17.33
C LEU A 630 30.46 22.02 16.41
N VAL A 631 29.60 22.20 15.40
CA VAL A 631 29.67 23.34 14.46
C VAL A 631 29.35 24.66 15.17
N ASP A 632 28.38 24.67 16.07
CA ASP A 632 28.01 25.87 16.85
C ASP A 632 29.09 26.32 17.86
N ASN A 633 30.06 25.46 18.17
CA ASN A 633 31.07 25.72 19.20
C ASN A 633 32.51 25.71 18.62
N GLU A 634 32.91 26.83 18.00
CA GLU A 634 34.21 26.99 17.30
C GLU A 634 35.45 26.55 18.13
N GLU A 635 35.42 26.66 19.46
CA GLU A 635 36.53 26.20 20.33
C GLU A 635 36.59 24.66 20.48
N GLU A 636 35.46 23.94 20.38
CA GLU A 636 35.39 22.47 20.44
C GLU A 636 35.47 21.80 19.06
N ALA A 637 35.05 22.50 18.00
CA ALA A 637 35.22 22.08 16.60
C ALA A 637 36.70 21.78 16.27
N GLY A 638 37.62 22.62 16.77
CA GLY A 638 39.06 22.43 16.57
C GLY A 638 39.68 21.26 17.35
N ALA A 639 38.94 20.62 18.26
CA ALA A 639 39.43 19.56 19.14
C ALA A 639 38.82 18.18 18.86
N THR A 640 37.65 18.11 18.23
CA THR A 640 36.89 16.86 18.06
C THR A 640 37.11 16.25 16.67
N ALA A 641 37.87 15.15 16.63
CA ALA A 641 38.15 14.44 15.39
C ALA A 641 36.93 13.62 14.91
N VAL A 642 36.10 14.21 14.07
CA VAL A 642 35.04 13.49 13.36
C VAL A 642 35.65 12.60 12.27
N SER A 643 35.28 11.31 12.29
CA SER A 643 35.72 10.32 11.30
C SER A 643 34.54 9.83 10.48
N THR A 644 34.73 9.73 9.17
CA THR A 644 33.74 9.14 8.25
C THR A 644 34.29 7.88 7.59
N TRP A 645 33.41 6.90 7.33
CA TRP A 645 33.73 5.65 6.64
C TRP A 645 32.59 5.23 5.71
N GLU A 646 32.86 4.26 4.86
CA GLU A 646 31.88 3.64 3.98
C GLU A 646 31.67 2.17 4.34
N GLU A 647 30.43 1.72 4.36
CA GLU A 647 30.03 0.32 4.42
C GLU A 647 29.27 -0.07 3.15
N GLU A 648 29.53 -1.28 2.63
CA GLU A 648 28.79 -1.81 1.48
C GLU A 648 27.63 -2.67 2.00
N LEU A 649 26.41 -2.34 1.59
CA LEU A 649 25.23 -3.12 1.95
C LEU A 649 25.19 -4.41 1.14
N ARG A 650 24.96 -5.52 1.85
CA ARG A 650 24.55 -6.77 1.21
C ARG A 650 23.10 -6.63 0.74
N SER A 651 22.92 -6.34 -0.54
CA SER A 651 21.61 -6.35 -1.19
C SER A 651 21.18 -7.77 -1.59
N VAL A 652 19.87 -7.96 -1.77
CA VAL A 652 19.25 -9.19 -2.28
C VAL A 652 18.18 -8.85 -3.32
N LEU A 653 18.04 -9.69 -4.36
CA LEU A 653 16.94 -9.62 -5.34
C LEU A 653 15.73 -10.39 -4.79
N ASP A 654 14.72 -9.67 -4.32
CA ASP A 654 13.61 -10.23 -3.56
C ASP A 654 12.22 -10.00 -4.18
N THR A 655 12.11 -9.19 -5.24
CA THR A 655 10.93 -9.16 -6.12
C THR A 655 11.34 -9.19 -7.60
N LEU A 656 10.70 -10.06 -8.39
CA LEU A 656 10.79 -10.12 -9.85
C LEU A 656 9.39 -10.20 -10.46
N VAL A 657 9.00 -9.17 -11.22
CA VAL A 657 7.65 -9.06 -11.81
C VAL A 657 7.73 -8.91 -13.32
N PHE A 658 7.10 -9.82 -14.05
CA PHE A 658 6.96 -9.75 -15.50
C PHE A 658 5.65 -9.05 -15.88
N ILE A 659 5.72 -8.20 -16.89
CA ILE A 659 4.59 -7.52 -17.51
C ILE A 659 4.66 -7.78 -19.03
N PRO A 660 4.35 -9.01 -19.49
CA PRO A 660 4.65 -9.44 -20.87
C PRO A 660 3.93 -8.62 -21.94
N ASP A 661 2.70 -8.20 -21.66
CA ASP A 661 1.85 -7.39 -22.52
C ASP A 661 2.46 -5.99 -22.79
N GLU A 662 3.20 -5.45 -21.81
CA GLU A 662 3.97 -4.20 -21.91
C GLU A 662 5.43 -4.43 -22.37
N LYS A 663 5.80 -5.69 -22.63
CA LYS A 663 7.17 -6.13 -22.98
C LYS A 663 8.22 -5.68 -21.95
N ALA A 664 7.85 -5.64 -20.69
CA ALA A 664 8.70 -5.18 -19.60
C ALA A 664 8.72 -6.18 -18.43
N PHE A 665 9.76 -6.10 -17.60
CA PHE A 665 9.77 -6.68 -16.26
C PHE A 665 10.56 -5.77 -15.33
N TYR A 666 10.33 -5.87 -14.02
CA TYR A 666 11.13 -5.15 -13.04
C TYR A 666 11.70 -6.08 -11.97
N MET A 667 12.85 -5.66 -11.45
CA MET A 667 13.60 -6.32 -10.39
C MET A 667 13.74 -5.34 -9.24
N VAL A 668 13.40 -5.78 -8.03
CA VAL A 668 13.60 -5.00 -6.80
C VAL A 668 14.73 -5.62 -6.01
N PHE A 669 15.68 -4.78 -5.62
CA PHE A 669 16.80 -5.15 -4.77
C PHE A 669 16.66 -4.41 -3.45
N ARG A 670 16.76 -5.14 -2.33
CA ARG A 670 16.72 -4.55 -0.98
C ARG A 670 18.03 -4.83 -0.24
N GLY A 671 18.61 -3.79 0.36
CA GLY A 671 19.72 -3.88 1.32
C GLY A 671 19.32 -3.22 2.63
N SER A 672 19.91 -3.62 3.77
CA SER A 672 19.64 -2.92 5.04
C SER A 672 20.86 -2.80 5.93
N CYS A 673 20.89 -1.76 6.76
CA CYS A 673 21.82 -1.60 7.86
C CYS A 673 21.10 -1.16 9.15
N VAL A 674 21.82 -1.23 10.27
CA VAL A 674 21.35 -0.73 11.58
C VAL A 674 21.64 0.77 11.66
N LEU A 675 20.75 1.54 12.28
CA LEU A 675 20.95 2.95 12.62
C LEU A 675 21.21 3.09 14.13
N LYS A 676 21.92 4.14 14.56
CA LYS A 676 21.96 4.49 15.99
C LYS A 676 20.58 4.88 16.54
N SER A 677 19.81 5.64 15.75
CA SER A 677 18.45 6.11 16.04
C SER A 677 17.74 6.47 14.72
N LEU A 678 16.40 6.50 14.74
CA LEU A 678 15.58 7.04 13.64
C LEU A 678 15.51 8.58 13.64
N ASP A 679 15.70 9.19 14.81
CA ASP A 679 15.60 10.64 15.04
C ASP A 679 16.97 11.35 15.05
N ASP A 680 18.05 10.60 15.29
CA ASP A 680 19.42 11.14 15.34
C ASP A 680 20.42 10.15 14.73
N PHE A 681 20.64 10.31 13.43
CA PHE A 681 21.23 9.26 12.59
C PHE A 681 22.71 9.51 12.32
N ASP A 682 23.43 8.42 12.04
CA ASP A 682 24.87 8.41 11.75
C ASP A 682 25.17 8.15 10.27
N VAL A 683 24.15 8.17 9.41
CA VAL A 683 24.25 7.94 7.97
C VAL A 683 24.18 9.26 7.19
N THR A 684 25.24 9.55 6.44
CA THR A 684 25.43 10.81 5.73
C THR A 684 25.22 10.68 4.22
N ARG A 685 25.43 9.48 3.65
CA ARG A 685 25.30 9.26 2.21
C ARG A 685 24.80 7.87 1.90
N ILE A 686 24.02 7.75 0.83
CA ILE A 686 23.65 6.50 0.18
C ILE A 686 24.12 6.61 -1.26
N HIS A 687 25.01 5.72 -1.68
CA HIS A 687 25.57 5.71 -3.01
C HIS A 687 25.18 4.42 -3.72
N VAL A 688 24.40 4.55 -4.80
CA VAL A 688 23.93 3.43 -5.61
C VAL A 688 24.68 3.45 -6.94
N THR A 689 25.37 2.34 -7.23
CA THR A 689 26.19 2.11 -8.42
C THR A 689 25.86 0.75 -9.03
N MET A 690 26.36 0.48 -10.25
CA MET A 690 26.13 -0.78 -10.99
C MET A 690 27.00 -1.94 -10.53
#